data_AF-A0AA88ITL7-F1
#
_entry.id   AF-A0AA88ITL7-F1
#
_cell.length_a   1.000
_cell.length_b   1.000
_cell.length_c   1.000
_cell.angle_alpha   90.00
_cell.angle_beta   90.00
_cell.angle_gamma   90.00
#
_symmetry.space_group_name_H-M   'P 1'
#
loop_
_entity.id
_entity.type
_entity.pdbx_description
1 polymer ?
#
loop_
_entity_poly.entity_id
_entity_poly.type
_entity_poly.pdbx_seq_one_letter_code
_entity_poly.pdbx_strand_id
1 'polypeptide(L)'
;MPPSVAFSLVLSVGFCLLLGAQCRFRTLDHIRAKASDEVQGAAVAGLLRRLLGQRSAEFVVSVNRSLSNRGLDVCELRSSKSKIVAVGSSGVAVASGIYNYLKYFCNCHISWSGDQLDLPRPLPNLSGVLRISSPHRFRYYQNVCTFSYSSVWWSWSRWEREIDWMALNGINLPLAFTGQEILWQEVYRALGLNQSEIEEFFSGPAFLAWNRMGNMFKFGGPLPQSWHVNQLRLQFQILERMRSFGMIPVLPAFSGNIPKGILRLYPKANVTMLGPWAHFNCSFSCSYILDPEDPLFLQIGSLYLSEVVKQFGTDHIYNTDTFNEMTPPSSDPTYLSAVSRSVFASMTAVDPQAIWLMQGWLFFNDASFWKPAQIKALLQGVPLGRMIVLDLFAETEPFFSSTESFYGQPFIWCMLHNFGGNTGFFGTVESINSGPFEALNFPNSTMVGVGMTPEGIEQNPVIYELMSELAWRKEPVNLSKWVSLYAVRRYGSTQETLAAAWRLLFASVYNCTVPHYVNHNHSPLVRRPSFHMNAGIWYDPADLYKAWKLIVEAAPSLMSKETFRYDLVDVTRQVLQVLTTSFYQDIADAFQRKNMLELLTAGGVLVYDLLPELNRLLSSDRNFLWGLGWSRPDPLPWMKKRRSSTT
;
A
#
# COMPACT_ATOMS: atom_id res chain seq x y z
N MET A 1 -35.39 -69.20 -25.41
CA MET A 1 -34.13 -69.63 -24.77
C MET A 1 -33.23 -68.39 -24.64
N PRO A 2 -32.47 -68.23 -23.54
CA PRO A 2 -32.76 -67.35 -22.40
C PRO A 2 -32.06 -65.96 -22.48
N PRO A 3 -31.86 -65.21 -21.37
CA PRO A 3 -32.54 -63.95 -21.01
C PRO A 3 -31.79 -62.65 -21.40
N SER A 4 -32.52 -61.54 -21.53
CA SER A 4 -31.95 -60.19 -21.68
C SER A 4 -31.48 -59.63 -20.34
N VAL A 5 -30.17 -59.59 -20.13
CA VAL A 5 -29.50 -58.97 -18.98
C VAL A 5 -29.31 -57.47 -19.25
N ALA A 6 -29.94 -56.64 -18.43
CA ALA A 6 -29.70 -55.20 -18.40
C ALA A 6 -28.43 -54.92 -17.57
N PHE A 7 -27.44 -54.29 -18.19
CA PHE A 7 -26.26 -53.75 -17.52
C PHE A 7 -26.62 -52.39 -16.90
N SER A 8 -26.66 -52.30 -15.57
CA SER A 8 -26.60 -51.02 -14.86
C SER A 8 -25.15 -50.72 -14.52
N LEU A 9 -24.57 -49.74 -15.22
CA LEU A 9 -23.24 -49.19 -14.94
C LEU A 9 -23.35 -48.27 -13.71
N VAL A 10 -22.81 -48.70 -12.57
CA VAL A 10 -22.62 -47.84 -11.40
C VAL A 10 -21.35 -47.02 -11.64
N LEU A 11 -21.51 -45.76 -12.04
CA LEU A 11 -20.43 -44.77 -12.06
C LEU A 11 -20.23 -44.23 -10.64
N SER A 12 -19.25 -44.78 -9.94
CA SER A 12 -18.74 -44.20 -8.70
C SER A 12 -17.91 -42.95 -9.03
N VAL A 13 -18.52 -41.77 -8.91
CA VAL A 13 -17.81 -40.49 -8.98
C VAL A 13 -17.02 -40.30 -7.70
N GLY A 14 -15.72 -40.61 -7.75
CA GLY A 14 -14.77 -40.26 -6.70
C GLY A 14 -14.51 -38.76 -6.72
N PHE A 15 -15.03 -38.03 -5.72
CA PHE A 15 -14.61 -36.67 -5.42
C PHE A 15 -13.17 -36.72 -4.87
N CYS A 16 -12.16 -36.51 -5.73
CA CYS A 16 -10.81 -36.21 -5.29
C CYS A 16 -10.77 -34.79 -4.72
N LEU A 17 -10.89 -34.68 -3.40
CA LEU A 17 -10.48 -33.48 -2.65
C LEU A 17 -8.96 -33.31 -2.79
N LEU A 18 -8.52 -32.60 -3.83
CA LEU A 18 -7.18 -32.01 -3.89
C LEU A 18 -7.13 -30.88 -2.85
N LEU A 19 -6.86 -31.24 -1.59
CA LEU A 19 -6.32 -30.30 -0.62
C LEU A 19 -4.94 -29.89 -1.11
N GLY A 20 -4.86 -28.79 -1.87
CA GLY A 20 -3.60 -28.19 -2.28
C GLY A 20 -2.73 -27.98 -1.05
N ALA A 21 -1.63 -28.72 -0.95
CA ALA A 21 -0.66 -28.54 0.11
C ALA A 21 0.05 -27.20 -0.12
N GLN A 22 -0.46 -26.14 0.53
CA GLN A 22 0.16 -24.82 0.52
C GLN A 22 1.64 -24.95 0.95
N CYS A 23 2.57 -24.45 0.13
CA CYS A 23 4.00 -24.62 0.37
C CYS A 23 4.38 -24.00 1.72
N ARG A 24 4.91 -24.81 2.65
CA ARG A 24 5.23 -24.37 4.02
C ARG A 24 6.72 -24.06 4.16
N PHE A 25 7.03 -22.81 4.46
CA PHE A 25 8.37 -22.35 4.78
C PHE A 25 8.64 -22.40 6.28
N ARG A 26 9.38 -23.41 6.75
CA ARG A 26 9.79 -23.54 8.17
C ARG A 26 10.62 -22.33 8.64
N THR A 27 11.37 -21.73 7.72
CA THR A 27 12.15 -20.51 7.96
C THR A 27 11.30 -19.30 8.33
N LEU A 28 9.98 -19.34 8.15
CA LEU A 28 9.08 -18.26 8.55
C LEU A 28 8.39 -18.56 9.88
N ASP A 29 8.47 -19.77 10.44
CA ASP A 29 7.68 -20.20 11.61
C ASP A 29 7.97 -19.39 12.89
N HIS A 30 9.15 -18.77 13.00
CA HIS A 30 9.50 -17.87 14.10
C HIS A 30 8.86 -16.47 13.96
N ILE A 31 8.43 -16.09 12.76
CA ILE A 31 7.74 -14.83 12.50
C ILE A 31 6.31 -14.91 13.03
N ARG A 32 6.08 -14.21 14.14
CA ARG A 32 4.80 -14.12 14.85
C ARG A 32 4.76 -12.88 15.74
N ALA A 33 3.55 -12.50 16.16
CA ALA A 33 3.34 -11.43 17.13
C ALA A 33 4.16 -11.68 18.42
N LYS A 34 4.89 -10.66 18.89
CA LYS A 34 5.66 -10.72 20.14
C LYS A 34 4.84 -10.31 21.36
N ALA A 35 4.00 -9.27 21.25
CA ALA A 35 3.17 -8.73 22.33
C ALA A 35 2.16 -9.74 22.88
N SER A 36 2.03 -9.89 24.21
CA SER A 36 1.17 -10.91 24.82
C SER A 36 -0.31 -10.79 24.40
N ASP A 37 -1.09 -11.84 24.68
CA ASP A 37 -2.51 -11.89 24.31
C ASP A 37 -3.29 -10.78 25.04
N GLU A 38 -2.92 -10.45 26.28
CA GLU A 38 -3.51 -9.36 27.05
C GLU A 38 -3.19 -7.99 26.45
N VAL A 39 -1.94 -7.76 26.03
CA VAL A 39 -1.52 -6.50 25.39
C VAL A 39 -2.28 -6.29 24.09
N GLN A 40 -2.41 -7.35 23.28
CA GLN A 40 -3.17 -7.32 22.04
C GLN A 40 -4.66 -7.08 22.27
N GLY A 41 -5.26 -7.76 23.25
CA GLY A 41 -6.66 -7.52 23.64
C GLY A 41 -6.89 -6.08 24.10
N ALA A 42 -5.98 -5.52 24.89
CA ALA A 42 -6.05 -4.14 25.35
C ALA A 42 -5.92 -3.12 24.21
N ALA A 43 -5.03 -3.38 23.24
CA ALA A 43 -4.87 -2.54 22.04
C ALA A 43 -6.17 -2.47 21.24
N VAL A 44 -6.83 -3.61 21.02
CA VAL A 44 -8.13 -3.68 20.34
C VAL A 44 -9.23 -2.96 21.14
N ALA A 45 -9.29 -3.14 22.46
CA ALA A 45 -10.24 -2.41 23.30
C ALA A 45 -10.04 -0.89 23.21
N GLY A 46 -8.78 -0.43 23.14
CA GLY A 46 -8.42 0.96 22.90
C GLY A 46 -8.88 1.47 21.53
N LEU A 47 -8.70 0.67 20.47
CA LEU A 47 -9.21 0.96 19.13
C LEU A 47 -10.73 1.15 19.13
N LEU A 48 -11.47 0.21 19.73
CA LEU A 48 -12.92 0.31 19.79
C LEU A 48 -13.39 1.53 20.57
N ARG A 49 -12.66 1.93 21.62
CA ARG A 49 -12.97 3.16 22.37
C ARG A 49 -12.77 4.40 21.52
N ARG A 50 -11.69 4.49 20.73
CA ARG A 50 -11.46 5.60 19.79
C ARG A 50 -12.53 5.67 18.72
N LEU A 51 -12.97 4.50 18.21
CA LEU A 51 -13.91 4.40 17.11
C LEU A 51 -15.38 4.59 17.53
N LEU A 52 -15.80 3.94 18.63
CA LEU A 52 -17.20 3.79 19.03
C LEU A 52 -17.55 4.50 20.34
N GLY A 53 -16.57 5.12 21.00
CA GLY A 53 -16.77 5.78 22.29
C GLY A 53 -17.33 4.81 23.34
N GLN A 54 -18.42 5.21 24.00
CA GLN A 54 -19.06 4.41 25.05
C GLN A 54 -19.63 3.08 24.55
N ARG A 55 -19.98 2.99 23.26
CA ARG A 55 -20.52 1.77 22.65
C ARG A 55 -19.48 0.65 22.53
N SER A 56 -18.19 0.96 22.73
CA SER A 56 -17.15 -0.07 22.85
C SER A 56 -17.45 -1.10 23.95
N ALA A 57 -18.22 -0.74 25.00
CA ALA A 57 -18.62 -1.64 26.07
C ALA A 57 -19.62 -2.74 25.64
N GLU A 58 -20.22 -2.62 24.45
CA GLU A 58 -21.07 -3.64 23.82
C GLU A 58 -20.24 -4.77 23.18
N PHE A 59 -18.90 -4.63 23.15
CA PHE A 59 -17.96 -5.63 22.64
C PHE A 59 -17.10 -6.18 23.77
N VAL A 60 -16.93 -7.50 23.82
CA VAL A 60 -16.02 -8.20 24.72
C VAL A 60 -14.94 -8.82 23.87
N VAL A 61 -13.70 -8.36 24.03
CA VAL A 61 -12.57 -8.76 23.18
C VAL A 61 -11.57 -9.60 23.97
N SER A 62 -11.02 -10.62 23.32
CA SER A 62 -9.91 -11.41 23.85
C SER A 62 -9.07 -11.96 22.71
N VAL A 63 -7.77 -12.11 22.96
CA VAL A 63 -6.86 -12.80 22.06
C VAL A 63 -6.55 -14.16 22.68
N ASN A 64 -6.53 -15.19 21.83
CA ASN A 64 -6.06 -16.51 22.17
C ASN A 64 -5.25 -17.04 20.98
N ARG A 65 -3.92 -16.96 21.08
CA ARG A 65 -3.02 -17.45 20.03
C ARG A 65 -3.22 -18.93 19.70
N SER A 66 -3.69 -19.75 20.63
CA SER A 66 -3.94 -21.18 20.39
C SER A 66 -5.15 -21.44 19.48
N LEU A 67 -5.93 -20.42 19.12
CA LEU A 67 -7.04 -20.53 18.17
C LEU A 67 -6.55 -20.87 16.75
N SER A 68 -5.27 -20.63 16.48
CA SER A 68 -4.59 -20.98 15.22
C SER A 68 -3.28 -21.72 15.49
N ASN A 69 -3.09 -22.85 14.81
CA ASN A 69 -1.89 -23.68 14.95
C ASN A 69 -0.83 -23.42 13.85
N ARG A 70 -1.12 -22.56 12.86
CA ARG A 70 -0.31 -22.42 11.63
C ARG A 70 0.05 -20.98 11.24
N GLY A 71 -0.12 -20.02 12.15
CA GLY A 71 0.09 -18.60 11.85
C GLY A 71 -0.90 -18.01 10.85
N LEU A 72 -1.99 -18.72 10.57
CA LEU A 72 -3.12 -18.22 9.78
C LEU A 72 -4.12 -17.55 10.72
N ASP A 73 -4.41 -16.28 10.51
CA ASP A 73 -5.24 -15.54 11.44
C ASP A 73 -6.71 -15.98 11.40
N VAL A 74 -7.32 -16.07 12.58
CA VAL A 74 -8.71 -16.47 12.78
C VAL A 74 -9.37 -15.60 13.83
N CYS A 75 -10.63 -15.26 13.63
CA CYS A 75 -11.50 -14.65 14.64
C CYS A 75 -12.84 -15.39 14.71
N GLU A 76 -13.33 -15.61 15.93
CA GLU A 76 -14.66 -16.12 16.23
C GLU A 76 -15.48 -15.05 16.92
N LEU A 77 -16.67 -14.79 16.38
CA LEU A 77 -17.65 -13.85 16.91
C LEU A 77 -18.90 -14.61 17.34
N ARG A 78 -19.44 -14.27 18.51
CA ARG A 78 -20.73 -14.77 18.99
C ARG A 78 -21.45 -13.75 19.83
N SER A 79 -22.76 -13.85 19.90
CA SER A 79 -23.54 -13.04 20.83
C SER A 79 -23.58 -13.65 22.22
N SER A 80 -23.47 -12.81 23.26
CA SER A 80 -23.70 -13.19 24.65
C SER A 80 -24.29 -12.03 25.42
N LYS A 81 -25.47 -12.22 26.05
CA LYS A 81 -26.13 -11.24 26.93
C LYS A 81 -26.08 -9.80 26.36
N SER A 82 -26.63 -9.63 25.14
CA SER A 82 -26.67 -8.38 24.36
C SER A 82 -25.31 -7.74 24.01
N LYS A 83 -24.22 -8.50 24.06
CA LYS A 83 -22.87 -8.09 23.63
C LYS A 83 -22.36 -8.98 22.52
N ILE A 84 -21.41 -8.46 21.74
CA ILE A 84 -20.64 -9.25 20.77
C ILE A 84 -19.32 -9.65 21.44
N VAL A 85 -19.09 -10.95 21.56
CA VAL A 85 -17.86 -11.54 22.08
C VAL A 85 -16.97 -11.91 20.89
N ALA A 86 -15.76 -11.36 20.85
CA ALA A 86 -14.76 -11.60 19.83
C ALA A 86 -13.52 -12.28 20.43
N VAL A 87 -13.16 -13.44 19.88
CA VAL A 87 -11.95 -14.20 20.25
C VAL A 87 -11.13 -14.42 19.00
N GLY A 88 -9.88 -13.94 18.95
CA GLY A 88 -9.03 -14.05 17.76
C GLY A 88 -7.64 -14.56 18.07
N SER A 89 -6.95 -15.10 17.05
CA SER A 89 -5.57 -15.59 17.16
C SER A 89 -4.54 -14.48 17.40
N SER A 90 -4.89 -13.24 17.05
CA SER A 90 -4.07 -12.04 17.20
C SER A 90 -4.97 -10.81 17.36
N GLY A 91 -4.41 -9.69 17.81
CA GLY A 91 -5.13 -8.42 17.93
C GLY A 91 -5.69 -7.94 16.59
N VAL A 92 -4.91 -8.05 15.52
CA VAL A 92 -5.36 -7.77 14.15
C VAL A 92 -6.53 -8.67 13.73
N ALA A 93 -6.51 -9.96 14.08
CA ALA A 93 -7.63 -10.86 13.76
C ALA A 93 -8.91 -10.46 14.49
N VAL A 94 -8.82 -10.06 15.76
CA VAL A 94 -9.97 -9.56 16.52
C VAL A 94 -10.51 -8.28 15.89
N ALA A 95 -9.65 -7.32 15.57
CA ALA A 95 -10.04 -6.06 14.93
C ALA A 95 -10.75 -6.29 13.58
N SER A 96 -10.20 -7.14 12.72
CA SER A 96 -10.82 -7.49 11.43
C SER A 96 -12.12 -8.26 11.57
N GLY A 97 -12.21 -9.18 12.53
CA GLY A 97 -13.46 -9.89 12.81
C GLY A 97 -14.55 -8.90 13.22
N ILE A 98 -14.26 -7.98 14.14
CA ILE A 98 -15.21 -6.94 14.54
C ILE A 98 -15.54 -6.03 13.36
N TYR A 99 -14.57 -5.63 12.52
CA TYR A 99 -14.88 -4.83 11.34
C TYR A 99 -15.80 -5.57 10.37
N ASN A 100 -15.60 -6.88 10.16
CA ASN A 100 -16.50 -7.70 9.36
C ASN A 100 -17.94 -7.67 9.93
N TYR A 101 -18.09 -7.82 11.25
CA TYR A 101 -19.40 -7.68 11.89
C TYR A 101 -20.01 -6.29 11.66
N LEU A 102 -19.22 -5.23 11.85
CA LEU A 102 -19.66 -3.85 11.62
C LEU A 102 -20.12 -3.64 10.16
N LYS A 103 -19.41 -4.22 9.17
CA LYS A 103 -19.77 -4.12 7.75
C LYS A 103 -21.09 -4.82 7.43
N TYR A 104 -21.22 -6.10 7.79
CA TYR A 104 -22.31 -6.94 7.28
C TYR A 104 -23.54 -7.00 8.17
N PHE A 105 -23.41 -6.66 9.45
CA PHE A 105 -24.53 -6.66 10.39
C PHE A 105 -24.95 -5.24 10.76
N CYS A 106 -23.99 -4.32 10.94
CA CYS A 106 -24.30 -2.94 11.33
C CYS A 106 -24.35 -1.94 10.17
N ASN A 107 -24.05 -2.35 8.94
CA ASN A 107 -23.91 -1.46 7.76
C ASN A 107 -22.93 -0.31 7.99
N CYS A 108 -21.88 -0.52 8.76
CA CYS A 108 -20.86 0.50 9.02
C CYS A 108 -19.72 0.45 7.98
N HIS A 109 -19.02 1.57 7.84
CA HIS A 109 -17.87 1.68 6.95
C HIS A 109 -16.83 2.65 7.52
N ILE A 110 -15.55 2.34 7.30
CA ILE A 110 -14.42 3.11 7.83
C ILE A 110 -13.43 3.30 6.69
N SER A 111 -13.09 4.55 6.37
CA SER A 111 -12.19 4.87 5.27
C SER A 111 -11.36 6.12 5.57
N TRP A 112 -10.36 6.41 4.73
CA TRP A 112 -9.62 7.67 4.83
C TRP A 112 -10.53 8.89 4.60
N SER A 113 -11.54 8.76 3.75
CA SER A 113 -12.45 9.85 3.36
C SER A 113 -13.71 9.97 4.20
N GLY A 114 -13.71 9.35 5.38
CA GLY A 114 -14.78 9.46 6.36
C GLY A 114 -15.36 8.12 6.80
N ASP A 115 -16.17 8.20 7.84
CA ASP A 115 -16.74 7.06 8.55
C ASP A 115 -18.28 7.08 8.52
N GLN A 116 -18.87 5.90 8.47
CA GLN A 116 -20.28 5.64 8.69
C GLN A 116 -20.39 4.67 9.87
N LEU A 117 -20.64 5.20 11.06
CA LEU A 117 -20.66 4.45 12.33
C LEU A 117 -22.01 4.58 13.07
N ASP A 118 -23.11 4.67 12.32
CA ASP A 118 -24.45 4.63 12.87
C ASP A 118 -24.88 3.19 13.17
N LEU A 119 -24.40 2.66 14.30
CA LEU A 119 -24.65 1.28 14.71
C LEU A 119 -26.13 1.10 15.16
N PRO A 120 -26.80 0.00 14.78
CA PRO A 120 -28.16 -0.30 15.25
C PRO A 120 -28.26 -0.41 16.78
N ARG A 121 -29.47 -0.16 17.30
CA ARG A 121 -29.81 -0.34 18.72
C ARG A 121 -31.09 -1.17 18.84
N PRO A 122 -31.04 -2.41 19.39
CA PRO A 122 -29.84 -3.11 19.87
C PRO A 122 -28.89 -3.54 18.73
N LEU A 123 -27.68 -3.99 19.08
CA LEU A 123 -26.78 -4.62 18.12
C LEU A 123 -27.41 -5.88 17.50
N PRO A 124 -27.25 -6.12 16.18
CA PRO A 124 -27.77 -7.31 15.54
C PRO A 124 -27.17 -8.61 16.12
N ASN A 125 -28.03 -9.59 16.38
CA ASN A 125 -27.61 -10.82 17.02
C ASN A 125 -26.99 -11.82 16.02
N LEU A 126 -25.93 -12.54 16.42
CA LEU A 126 -25.36 -13.65 15.66
C LEU A 126 -26.06 -14.96 16.02
N SER A 127 -26.48 -15.73 15.00
CA SER A 127 -26.93 -17.11 15.16
C SER A 127 -25.72 -18.04 15.26
N GLY A 128 -25.29 -18.33 16.50
CA GLY A 128 -24.16 -19.21 16.77
C GLY A 128 -22.80 -18.49 16.72
N VAL A 129 -21.78 -19.19 16.23
CA VAL A 129 -20.40 -18.67 16.13
C VAL A 129 -20.08 -18.37 14.67
N LEU A 130 -19.83 -17.10 14.36
CA LEU A 130 -19.29 -16.67 13.08
C LEU A 130 -17.76 -16.78 13.14
N ARG A 131 -17.19 -17.71 12.38
CA ARG A 131 -15.74 -17.91 12.28
C ARG A 131 -15.21 -17.33 10.97
N ILE A 132 -14.27 -16.39 11.08
CA ILE A 132 -13.60 -15.71 9.97
C ILE A 132 -12.13 -16.11 9.99
N SER A 133 -11.60 -16.59 8.87
CA SER A 133 -10.22 -17.10 8.79
C SER A 133 -9.55 -16.63 7.51
N SER A 134 -8.31 -16.14 7.60
CA SER A 134 -7.50 -15.81 6.44
C SER A 134 -6.75 -17.05 5.92
N PRO A 135 -6.72 -17.31 4.60
CA PRO A 135 -5.82 -18.32 4.01
C PRO A 135 -4.38 -17.81 3.86
N HIS A 136 -4.12 -16.55 4.21
CA HIS A 136 -2.84 -15.87 4.01
C HIS A 136 -2.11 -15.67 5.34
N ARG A 137 -0.80 -15.98 5.33
CA ARG A 137 0.05 -15.73 6.49
C ARG A 137 0.29 -14.23 6.68
N PHE A 138 0.52 -13.52 5.58
CA PHE A 138 0.79 -12.08 5.60
C PHE A 138 -0.26 -11.28 4.84
N ARG A 139 -0.62 -10.14 5.42
CA ARG A 139 -1.32 -9.03 4.76
C ARG A 139 -0.41 -7.81 4.87
N TYR A 140 0.30 -7.54 3.78
CA TYR A 140 1.32 -6.50 3.70
C TYR A 140 0.71 -5.13 3.38
N TYR A 141 1.31 -4.07 3.92
CA TYR A 141 0.93 -2.71 3.55
C TYR A 141 2.12 -1.75 3.51
N GLN A 142 2.06 -0.94 2.44
CA GLN A 142 2.80 0.29 2.10
C GLN A 142 3.89 0.09 1.05
N ASN A 143 3.99 1.08 0.17
CA ASN A 143 5.14 1.25 -0.70
C ASN A 143 6.17 2.11 0.02
N VAL A 144 7.45 1.99 -0.35
CA VAL A 144 8.48 2.95 0.08
C VAL A 144 8.09 4.38 -0.31
N CYS A 145 7.45 4.56 -1.47
CA CYS A 145 6.95 5.84 -1.97
C CYS A 145 5.85 6.46 -1.10
N THR A 146 5.02 5.65 -0.41
CA THR A 146 3.92 6.14 0.45
C THR A 146 4.43 7.07 1.55
N PHE A 147 5.67 6.84 2.01
CA PHE A 147 6.31 7.66 3.04
C PHE A 147 6.59 9.10 2.59
N SER A 148 6.75 9.31 1.28
CA SER A 148 7.02 10.62 0.69
C SER A 148 5.77 11.26 0.11
N TYR A 149 4.93 10.49 -0.59
CA TYR A 149 3.73 11.03 -1.24
C TYR A 149 2.55 11.24 -0.30
N SER A 150 2.45 10.50 0.81
CA SER A 150 1.30 10.57 1.70
C SER A 150 1.67 10.88 3.15
N SER A 151 2.64 10.16 3.74
CA SER A 151 2.84 10.23 5.20
C SER A 151 3.93 11.19 5.68
N VAL A 152 4.62 11.90 4.79
CA VAL A 152 5.79 12.74 5.13
C VAL A 152 5.48 13.81 6.18
N TRP A 153 4.25 14.35 6.19
CA TRP A 153 3.84 15.41 7.11
C TRP A 153 2.93 14.92 8.24
N TRP A 154 2.76 13.61 8.40
CA TRP A 154 1.83 13.08 9.38
C TRP A 154 2.30 13.29 10.81
N SER A 155 1.36 13.72 11.64
CA SER A 155 1.46 13.72 13.10
C SER A 155 1.18 12.31 13.65
N TRP A 156 1.43 12.12 14.95
CA TRP A 156 1.06 10.88 15.63
C TRP A 156 -0.45 10.58 15.52
N SER A 157 -1.33 11.58 15.61
CA SER A 157 -2.78 11.36 15.51
C SER A 157 -3.19 10.76 14.16
N ARG A 158 -2.57 11.22 13.06
CA ARG A 158 -2.83 10.65 11.73
C ARG A 158 -2.27 9.24 11.59
N TRP A 159 -1.08 8.95 12.14
CA TRP A 159 -0.51 7.61 12.19
C TRP A 159 -1.33 6.66 13.07
N GLU A 160 -1.82 7.11 14.23
CA GLU A 160 -2.70 6.33 15.11
C GLU A 160 -3.96 5.89 14.35
N ARG A 161 -4.55 6.82 13.59
CA ARG A 161 -5.71 6.52 12.75
C ARG A 161 -5.38 5.54 11.63
N GLU A 162 -4.22 5.66 10.99
CA GLU A 162 -3.78 4.72 9.96
C GLU A 162 -3.60 3.32 10.53
N ILE A 163 -2.94 3.18 11.69
CA ILE A 163 -2.68 1.87 12.30
C ILE A 163 -3.99 1.23 12.78
N ASP A 164 -4.96 2.02 13.24
CA ASP A 164 -6.31 1.51 13.52
C ASP A 164 -7.00 0.99 12.25
N TRP A 165 -6.92 1.73 11.13
CA TRP A 165 -7.43 1.27 9.83
C TRP A 165 -6.72 0.00 9.35
N MET A 166 -5.40 -0.09 9.53
CA MET A 166 -4.59 -1.27 9.21
C MET A 166 -5.07 -2.49 10.01
N ALA A 167 -5.30 -2.35 11.32
CA ALA A 167 -5.80 -3.43 12.16
C ALA A 167 -7.22 -3.88 11.73
N LEU A 168 -8.12 -2.95 11.46
CA LEU A 168 -9.48 -3.25 10.97
C LEU A 168 -9.46 -3.98 9.62
N ASN A 169 -8.53 -3.62 8.73
CA ASN A 169 -8.35 -4.25 7.42
C ASN A 169 -7.44 -5.49 7.47
N GLY A 170 -6.97 -5.87 8.65
CA GLY A 170 -6.24 -7.11 8.89
C GLY A 170 -4.79 -7.08 8.47
N ILE A 171 -4.19 -5.92 8.26
CA ILE A 171 -2.76 -5.79 7.97
C ILE A 171 -1.96 -6.29 9.17
N ASN A 172 -1.04 -7.21 8.93
CA ASN A 172 -0.14 -7.76 9.95
C ASN A 172 1.35 -7.63 9.62
N LEU A 173 1.70 -7.19 8.40
CA LEU A 173 3.08 -6.97 7.97
C LEU A 173 3.26 -5.56 7.36
N PRO A 174 3.25 -4.49 8.17
CA PRO A 174 3.41 -3.13 7.65
C PRO A 174 4.86 -2.67 7.55
N LEU A 175 5.15 -1.81 6.57
CA LEU A 175 6.43 -1.10 6.48
C LEU A 175 6.55 -0.02 7.57
N ALA A 176 7.72 0.14 8.18
CA ALA A 176 7.97 1.11 9.25
C ALA A 176 9.30 1.86 9.06
N PHE A 177 9.32 2.81 8.13
CA PHE A 177 10.53 3.52 7.67
C PHE A 177 10.77 4.88 8.31
N THR A 178 9.86 5.32 9.19
CA THR A 178 9.91 6.65 9.81
C THR A 178 11.20 6.81 10.64
N GLY A 179 11.89 7.94 10.46
CA GLY A 179 13.04 8.33 11.28
C GLY A 179 14.36 7.63 10.98
N GLN A 180 14.46 6.79 9.94
CA GLN A 180 15.70 6.03 9.67
C GLN A 180 16.93 6.92 9.37
N GLU A 181 16.74 8.17 8.95
CA GLU A 181 17.83 9.12 8.68
C GLU A 181 18.62 9.48 9.93
N ILE A 182 18.00 9.50 11.13
CA ILE A 182 18.75 9.76 12.37
C ILE A 182 19.74 8.63 12.67
N LEU A 183 19.37 7.39 12.35
CA LEU A 183 20.23 6.23 12.58
C LEU A 183 21.42 6.26 11.62
N TRP A 184 21.17 6.60 10.35
CA TRP A 184 22.23 6.83 9.37
C TRP A 184 23.14 8.00 9.76
N GLN A 185 22.58 9.10 10.29
CA GLN A 185 23.39 10.23 10.79
C GLN A 185 24.36 9.76 11.88
N GLU A 186 23.90 8.96 12.85
CA GLU A 186 24.77 8.43 13.90
C GLU A 186 25.84 7.47 13.36
N VAL A 187 25.47 6.56 12.45
CA VAL A 187 26.42 5.62 11.81
C VAL A 187 27.49 6.37 11.03
N TYR A 188 27.11 7.34 10.20
CA TYR A 188 28.07 8.10 9.39
C TYR A 188 28.97 9.01 10.22
N ARG A 189 28.44 9.62 11.30
CA ARG A 189 29.28 10.35 12.27
C ARG A 189 30.28 9.42 12.95
N ALA A 190 29.86 8.23 13.37
CA ALA A 190 30.75 7.25 14.00
C ALA A 190 31.85 6.75 13.04
N LEU A 191 31.57 6.70 11.74
CA LEU A 191 32.56 6.40 10.70
C LEU A 191 33.53 7.56 10.43
N GLY A 192 33.21 8.79 10.83
CA GLY A 192 34.07 9.97 10.66
C GLY A 192 33.65 10.93 9.53
N LEU A 193 32.41 10.84 9.03
CA LEU A 193 31.88 11.85 8.10
C LEU A 193 31.66 13.16 8.84
N ASN A 194 31.95 14.27 8.18
CA ASN A 194 31.61 15.58 8.69
C ASN A 194 30.13 15.90 8.43
N GLN A 195 29.59 16.89 9.14
CA GLN A 195 28.17 17.24 9.07
C GLN A 195 27.75 17.64 7.65
N SER A 196 28.57 18.38 6.91
CA SER A 196 28.28 18.77 5.53
C SER A 196 28.16 17.57 4.58
N GLU A 197 29.01 16.55 4.72
CA GLU A 197 28.94 15.33 3.90
C GLU A 197 27.66 14.53 4.16
N ILE A 198 27.18 14.53 5.41
CA ILE A 198 25.90 13.89 5.79
C ILE A 198 24.73 14.70 5.21
N GLU A 199 24.80 16.03 5.27
CA GLU A 199 23.78 16.93 4.70
C GLU A 199 23.71 16.86 3.17
N GLU A 200 24.82 16.56 2.49
CA GLU A 200 24.84 16.30 1.05
C GLU A 200 24.27 14.92 0.67
N PHE A 201 24.17 13.99 1.62
CA PHE A 201 23.62 12.66 1.37
C PHE A 201 22.10 12.62 1.40
N PHE A 202 21.47 13.27 2.39
CA PHE A 202 20.03 13.22 2.53
C PHE A 202 19.32 14.21 1.61
N SER A 203 18.21 13.76 1.02
CA SER A 203 17.27 14.66 0.34
C SER A 203 16.39 15.41 1.36
N GLY A 204 15.55 16.32 0.86
CA GLY A 204 14.46 16.89 1.64
C GLY A 204 13.41 15.85 2.02
N PRO A 205 12.54 16.14 3.01
CA PRO A 205 11.58 15.17 3.56
C PRO A 205 10.68 14.51 2.51
N ALA A 206 10.16 15.30 1.56
CA ALA A 206 9.25 14.85 0.51
C ALA A 206 9.91 13.95 -0.54
N PHE A 207 11.23 13.75 -0.49
CA PHE A 207 12.00 12.97 -1.46
C PHE A 207 12.70 11.75 -0.83
N LEU A 208 12.47 11.49 0.46
CA LEU A 208 13.20 10.46 1.20
C LEU A 208 12.99 9.04 0.66
N ALA A 209 11.85 8.72 0.04
CA ALA A 209 11.64 7.42 -0.59
C ALA A 209 12.74 7.11 -1.62
N TRP A 210 12.98 8.02 -2.58
CA TRP A 210 14.02 7.88 -3.60
C TRP A 210 15.43 8.01 -3.05
N ASN A 211 15.61 8.76 -1.96
CA ASN A 211 16.91 8.78 -1.29
C ASN A 211 17.26 7.45 -0.64
N ARG A 212 16.31 6.80 0.04
CA ARG A 212 16.49 5.48 0.68
C ARG A 212 16.73 4.37 -0.33
N MET A 213 16.05 4.42 -1.47
CA MET A 213 16.28 3.51 -2.61
C MET A 213 17.56 3.84 -3.38
N GLY A 214 18.18 4.98 -3.10
CA GLY A 214 19.46 5.37 -3.70
C GLY A 214 19.37 6.09 -5.05
N ASN A 215 18.18 6.39 -5.55
CA ASN A 215 17.98 7.07 -6.82
C ASN A 215 18.47 8.52 -6.79
N MET A 216 18.38 9.18 -5.63
CA MET A 216 18.74 10.59 -5.49
C MET A 216 19.34 10.94 -4.12
N PHE A 217 19.99 12.09 -4.03
CA PHE A 217 20.52 12.67 -2.81
C PHE A 217 20.49 14.20 -2.89
N LYS A 218 20.66 14.90 -1.75
CA LYS A 218 20.77 16.37 -1.62
C LYS A 218 19.52 17.20 -1.99
N PHE A 219 18.75 16.80 -2.99
CA PHE A 219 17.64 17.60 -3.54
C PHE A 219 16.56 17.89 -2.48
N GLY A 220 16.20 19.16 -2.33
CA GLY A 220 15.22 19.63 -1.34
C GLY A 220 15.71 19.61 0.12
N GLY A 221 16.95 19.19 0.39
CA GLY A 221 17.57 19.22 1.71
C GLY A 221 18.19 20.59 2.05
N PRO A 222 18.94 20.68 3.18
CA PRO A 222 19.22 19.61 4.14
C PRO A 222 18.06 19.36 5.11
N LEU A 223 18.09 18.21 5.80
CA LEU A 223 17.15 17.91 6.88
C LEU A 223 17.56 18.67 8.16
N PRO A 224 16.66 19.47 8.79
CA PRO A 224 16.98 20.12 10.05
C PRO A 224 17.05 19.10 11.19
N GLN A 225 17.85 19.36 12.24
CA GLN A 225 17.93 18.44 13.39
C GLN A 225 16.58 18.16 14.06
N SER A 226 15.65 19.12 14.01
CA SER A 226 14.29 18.94 14.50
C SER A 226 13.52 17.84 13.75
N TRP A 227 13.79 17.64 12.45
CA TRP A 227 13.24 16.52 11.68
C TRP A 227 13.69 15.19 12.30
N HIS A 228 14.99 14.99 12.44
CA HIS A 228 15.57 13.76 12.99
C HIS A 228 14.98 13.40 14.36
N VAL A 229 14.93 14.36 15.29
CA VAL A 229 14.40 14.14 16.65
C VAL A 229 12.90 13.82 16.64
N ASN A 230 12.11 14.56 15.84
CA ASN A 230 10.66 14.35 15.78
C ASN A 230 10.31 13.02 15.13
N GLN A 231 11.00 12.65 14.05
CA GLN A 231 10.76 11.39 13.36
C GLN A 231 11.20 10.18 14.20
N LEU A 232 12.31 10.29 14.95
CA LEU A 232 12.71 9.24 15.90
C LEU A 232 11.60 8.98 16.93
N ARG A 233 11.08 10.05 17.56
CA ARG A 233 9.98 9.94 18.52
C ARG A 233 8.73 9.34 17.89
N LEU A 234 8.38 9.77 16.68
CA LEU A 234 7.22 9.27 15.95
C LEU A 234 7.34 7.77 15.67
N GLN A 235 8.51 7.30 15.25
CA GLN A 235 8.77 5.89 14.98
C GLN A 235 8.58 5.02 16.22
N PHE A 236 9.02 5.47 17.40
CA PHE A 236 8.75 4.72 18.64
C PHE A 236 7.25 4.51 18.88
N GLN A 237 6.43 5.55 18.68
CA GLN A 237 4.98 5.44 18.85
C GLN A 237 4.34 4.52 17.80
N ILE A 238 4.80 4.61 16.54
CA ILE A 238 4.35 3.75 15.43
C ILE A 238 4.63 2.28 15.77
N LEU A 239 5.89 1.96 16.11
CA LEU A 239 6.31 0.58 16.38
C LEU A 239 5.60 0.00 17.61
N GLU A 240 5.48 0.78 18.69
CA GLU A 240 4.75 0.37 19.88
C GLU A 240 3.30 0.01 19.54
N ARG A 241 2.61 0.87 18.78
CA ARG A 241 1.21 0.62 18.41
C ARG A 241 1.05 -0.56 17.46
N MET A 242 1.88 -0.66 16.42
CA MET A 242 1.85 -1.80 15.49
C MET A 242 2.06 -3.12 16.25
N ARG A 243 3.10 -3.21 17.07
CA ARG A 243 3.41 -4.40 17.87
C ARG A 243 2.32 -4.70 18.89
N SER A 244 1.69 -3.67 19.47
CA SER A 244 0.57 -3.87 20.41
C SER A 244 -0.62 -4.57 19.75
N PHE A 245 -0.87 -4.39 18.45
CA PHE A 245 -1.90 -5.15 17.73
C PHE A 245 -1.45 -6.55 17.30
N GLY A 246 -0.17 -6.88 17.49
CA GLY A 246 0.43 -8.11 16.97
C GLY A 246 0.90 -8.02 15.51
N MET A 247 1.01 -6.81 14.96
CA MET A 247 1.66 -6.61 13.66
C MET A 247 3.17 -6.85 13.78
N ILE A 248 3.80 -7.15 12.65
CA ILE A 248 5.24 -7.39 12.48
C ILE A 248 5.78 -6.25 11.60
N PRO A 249 6.27 -5.14 12.20
CA PRO A 249 6.82 -4.03 11.43
C PRO A 249 8.06 -4.46 10.65
N VAL A 250 8.12 -4.07 9.37
CA VAL A 250 9.30 -4.25 8.52
C VAL A 250 10.22 -3.06 8.69
N LEU A 251 11.43 -3.31 9.18
CA LEU A 251 12.45 -2.29 9.45
C LEU A 251 13.42 -2.13 8.26
N PRO A 252 14.07 -0.97 8.09
CA PRO A 252 15.04 -0.78 7.00
C PRO A 252 16.34 -1.56 7.24
N ALA A 253 17.03 -1.86 6.14
CA ALA A 253 18.40 -2.40 6.13
C ALA A 253 19.26 -1.70 5.06
N PHE A 254 20.56 -2.00 5.06
CA PHE A 254 21.53 -1.41 4.13
C PHE A 254 21.47 -2.06 2.74
N SER A 255 21.41 -1.23 1.70
CA SER A 255 21.35 -1.66 0.30
C SER A 255 22.71 -1.70 -0.41
N GLY A 256 23.76 -1.14 0.18
CA GLY A 256 25.05 -0.92 -0.49
C GLY A 256 25.29 0.54 -0.91
N ASN A 257 24.27 1.39 -0.86
CA ASN A 257 24.35 2.81 -1.20
C ASN A 257 25.06 3.63 -0.12
N ILE A 258 26.08 4.39 -0.50
CA ILE A 258 26.90 5.19 0.43
C ILE A 258 27.01 6.67 0.03
N PRO A 259 27.24 7.57 0.99
CA PRO A 259 27.61 8.95 0.71
C PRO A 259 29.01 9.04 0.12
N LYS A 260 29.21 10.01 -0.80
CA LYS A 260 30.52 10.30 -1.41
C LYS A 260 31.64 10.50 -0.38
N GLY A 261 31.33 11.04 0.81
CA GLY A 261 32.29 11.23 1.90
C GLY A 261 32.98 9.95 2.37
N ILE A 262 32.38 8.77 2.16
CA ILE A 262 33.01 7.48 2.47
C ILE A 262 34.29 7.27 1.64
N LEU A 263 34.36 7.75 0.40
CA LEU A 263 35.56 7.65 -0.44
C LEU A 263 36.74 8.46 0.10
N ARG A 264 36.49 9.52 0.89
CA ARG A 264 37.54 10.28 1.57
C ARG A 264 38.14 9.48 2.72
N LEU A 265 37.31 8.77 3.47
CA LEU A 265 37.71 7.98 4.64
C LEU A 265 38.33 6.64 4.23
N TYR A 266 37.82 6.05 3.16
CA TYR A 266 38.20 4.74 2.65
C TYR A 266 38.57 4.84 1.15
N PRO A 267 39.71 5.45 0.80
CA PRO A 267 40.09 5.71 -0.59
C PRO A 267 40.41 4.44 -1.42
N LYS A 268 40.48 3.28 -0.77
CA LYS A 268 40.70 1.97 -1.40
C LYS A 268 39.40 1.17 -1.57
N ALA A 269 38.26 1.69 -1.13
CA ALA A 269 36.97 1.03 -1.26
C ALA A 269 36.65 0.81 -2.75
N ASN A 270 36.21 -0.39 -3.10
CA ASN A 270 35.70 -0.70 -4.42
C ASN A 270 34.26 -0.19 -4.52
N VAL A 271 34.06 0.87 -5.28
CA VAL A 271 32.79 1.59 -5.38
C VAL A 271 32.49 1.90 -6.84
N THR A 272 31.26 1.63 -7.24
CA THR A 272 30.75 2.01 -8.56
C THR A 272 29.85 3.23 -8.42
N MET A 273 30.08 4.25 -9.25
CA MET A 273 29.14 5.35 -9.43
C MET A 273 28.14 4.96 -10.53
N LEU A 274 26.85 4.87 -10.20
CA LEU A 274 25.79 4.53 -11.14
C LEU A 274 25.43 5.69 -12.07
N GLY A 275 24.63 5.39 -13.10
CA GLY A 275 24.08 6.39 -14.01
C GLY A 275 23.04 7.32 -13.36
N PRO A 276 22.68 8.42 -14.03
CA PRO A 276 21.63 9.34 -13.57
C PRO A 276 20.25 8.70 -13.60
N TRP A 277 19.44 8.96 -12.58
CA TRP A 277 18.02 8.55 -12.51
C TRP A 277 17.07 9.71 -12.85
N ALA A 278 15.99 9.41 -13.58
CA ALA A 278 14.91 10.34 -13.95
C ALA A 278 15.37 11.74 -14.43
N HIS A 279 16.43 11.78 -15.24
CA HIS A 279 17.05 13.00 -15.78
C HIS A 279 17.67 13.96 -14.74
N PHE A 280 17.80 13.58 -13.48
CA PHE A 280 18.66 14.30 -12.54
C PHE A 280 20.12 14.16 -12.94
N ASN A 281 20.89 15.24 -12.87
CA ASN A 281 22.33 15.16 -13.06
C ASN A 281 23.01 14.57 -11.81
N CYS A 282 24.30 14.26 -11.91
CA CYS A 282 25.06 13.66 -10.80
C CYS A 282 25.30 14.59 -9.59
N SER A 283 24.78 15.82 -9.60
CA SER A 283 24.73 16.66 -8.38
C SER A 283 23.61 16.23 -7.43
N PHE A 284 22.62 15.49 -7.93
CA PHE A 284 21.45 15.04 -7.17
C PHE A 284 21.13 13.54 -7.35
N SER A 285 21.90 12.81 -8.17
CA SER A 285 21.74 11.39 -8.49
C SER A 285 23.11 10.78 -8.81
N CYS A 286 23.19 9.65 -9.51
CA CYS A 286 24.43 8.89 -9.74
C CYS A 286 25.00 8.38 -8.41
N SER A 287 24.24 7.49 -7.77
CA SER A 287 24.60 6.90 -6.48
C SER A 287 25.96 6.20 -6.52
N TYR A 288 26.66 6.24 -5.38
CA TYR A 288 27.84 5.45 -5.11
C TYR A 288 27.41 4.14 -4.42
N ILE A 289 27.60 3.01 -5.11
CA ILE A 289 27.29 1.68 -4.61
C ILE A 289 28.60 0.97 -4.28
N LEU A 290 28.72 0.46 -3.05
CA LEU A 290 29.81 -0.43 -2.67
C LEU A 290 29.71 -1.74 -3.45
N ASP A 291 30.86 -2.21 -3.94
CA ASP A 291 30.97 -3.55 -4.48
C ASP A 291 30.57 -4.58 -3.41
N PRO A 292 29.79 -5.61 -3.76
CA PRO A 292 29.31 -6.58 -2.78
C PRO A 292 30.43 -7.39 -2.10
N GLU A 293 31.61 -7.49 -2.70
CA GLU A 293 32.75 -8.21 -2.11
C GLU A 293 33.68 -7.28 -1.31
N ASP A 294 33.44 -5.97 -1.31
CA ASP A 294 34.22 -5.04 -0.48
C ASP A 294 33.91 -5.29 1.02
N PRO A 295 34.92 -5.45 1.89
CA PRO A 295 34.71 -5.66 3.33
C PRO A 295 33.89 -4.56 4.01
N LEU A 296 33.89 -3.33 3.47
CA LEU A 296 33.09 -2.22 3.99
C LEU A 296 31.59 -2.46 3.85
N PHE A 297 31.16 -3.28 2.89
CA PHE A 297 29.74 -3.59 2.72
C PHE A 297 29.19 -4.24 4.00
N LEU A 298 29.87 -5.28 4.48
CA LEU A 298 29.50 -5.99 5.70
C LEU A 298 29.63 -5.09 6.94
N GLN A 299 30.72 -4.30 7.01
CA GLN A 299 30.96 -3.40 8.14
C GLN A 299 29.86 -2.34 8.28
N ILE A 300 29.57 -1.59 7.21
CA ILE A 300 28.57 -0.51 7.24
C ILE A 300 27.17 -1.08 7.43
N GLY A 301 26.83 -2.17 6.72
CA GLY A 301 25.53 -2.81 6.86
C GLY A 301 25.28 -3.32 8.28
N SER A 302 26.28 -3.95 8.91
CA SER A 302 26.18 -4.44 10.28
C SER A 302 26.09 -3.30 11.30
N LEU A 303 26.85 -2.21 11.11
CA LEU A 303 26.77 -1.03 11.97
C LEU A 303 25.38 -0.40 11.94
N TYR A 304 24.84 -0.21 10.74
CA TYR A 304 23.50 0.35 10.58
C TYR A 304 22.43 -0.54 11.20
N LEU A 305 22.43 -1.83 10.87
CA LEU A 305 21.42 -2.73 11.40
C LEU A 305 21.54 -2.89 12.92
N SER A 306 22.75 -2.85 13.47
CA SER A 306 22.96 -2.84 14.91
C SER A 306 22.32 -1.62 15.57
N GLU A 307 22.44 -0.42 14.97
CA GLU A 307 21.80 0.78 15.50
C GLU A 307 20.27 0.72 15.36
N VAL A 308 19.74 0.19 14.25
CA VAL A 308 18.30 -0.09 14.09
C VAL A 308 17.80 -1.02 15.19
N VAL A 309 18.46 -2.16 15.41
CA VAL A 309 18.04 -3.16 16.41
C VAL A 309 18.19 -2.61 17.84
N LYS A 310 19.25 -1.87 18.12
CA LYS A 310 19.48 -1.24 19.42
C LYS A 310 18.40 -0.21 19.75
N GLN A 311 18.04 0.64 18.79
CA GLN A 311 17.06 1.70 19.01
C GLN A 311 15.63 1.15 19.03
N PHE A 312 15.29 0.28 18.08
CA PHE A 312 13.90 -0.10 17.81
C PHE A 312 13.56 -1.54 18.18
N GLY A 313 14.52 -2.36 18.61
CA GLY A 313 14.36 -3.81 18.62
C GLY A 313 14.21 -4.36 17.20
N THR A 314 13.73 -5.59 17.08
CA THR A 314 13.48 -6.23 15.78
C THR A 314 12.25 -7.12 15.81
N ASP A 315 11.64 -7.32 14.64
CA ASP A 315 10.63 -8.35 14.37
C ASP A 315 11.09 -9.32 13.25
N HIS A 316 12.41 -9.33 13.00
CA HIS A 316 13.16 -10.22 12.11
C HIS A 316 12.89 -10.06 10.62
N ILE A 317 12.14 -9.05 10.19
CA ILE A 317 11.92 -8.75 8.77
C ILE A 317 12.47 -7.38 8.44
N TYR A 318 13.31 -7.34 7.42
CA TYR A 318 14.00 -6.12 6.98
C TYR A 318 13.81 -5.88 5.49
N ASN A 319 13.54 -4.63 5.10
CA ASN A 319 13.44 -4.23 3.70
C ASN A 319 14.61 -3.34 3.28
N THR A 320 15.13 -3.62 2.09
CA THR A 320 16.11 -2.80 1.38
C THR A 320 16.14 -3.24 -0.07
N ASP A 321 16.43 -2.31 -0.99
CA ASP A 321 16.39 -2.53 -2.43
C ASP A 321 17.59 -1.81 -3.08
N THR A 322 18.52 -2.56 -3.67
CA THR A 322 19.80 -2.00 -4.17
C THR A 322 19.67 -1.33 -5.54
N PHE A 323 18.82 -1.85 -6.41
CA PHE A 323 18.76 -1.47 -7.83
C PHE A 323 17.34 -1.12 -8.30
N ASN A 324 16.53 -0.54 -7.41
CA ASN A 324 15.19 -0.09 -7.78
C ASN A 324 15.29 1.06 -8.80
N GLU A 325 14.83 0.83 -10.03
CA GLU A 325 14.96 1.75 -11.18
C GLU A 325 16.41 2.21 -11.48
N MET A 326 17.38 1.37 -11.15
CA MET A 326 18.78 1.62 -11.45
C MET A 326 19.39 0.39 -12.08
N THR A 327 20.12 0.54 -13.18
CA THR A 327 20.76 -0.59 -13.86
C THR A 327 22.00 -1.03 -13.07
N PRO A 328 22.10 -2.33 -12.68
CA PRO A 328 23.32 -2.84 -12.04
C PRO A 328 24.53 -2.72 -12.98
N PRO A 329 25.75 -2.58 -12.45
CA PRO A 329 26.95 -2.39 -13.27
C PRO A 329 27.37 -3.63 -14.06
N SER A 330 26.86 -4.82 -13.70
CA SER A 330 27.11 -6.06 -14.42
C SER A 330 25.85 -6.91 -14.46
N SER A 331 25.58 -7.50 -15.63
CA SER A 331 24.53 -8.49 -15.86
C SER A 331 25.00 -9.93 -15.64
N ASP A 332 26.24 -10.13 -15.17
CA ASP A 332 26.78 -11.43 -14.79
C ASP A 332 25.99 -12.00 -13.60
N PRO A 333 25.37 -13.20 -13.75
CA PRO A 333 24.73 -13.91 -12.64
C PRO A 333 25.59 -14.03 -11.38
N THR A 334 26.91 -14.18 -11.51
CA THR A 334 27.83 -14.28 -10.36
C THR A 334 27.82 -13.01 -9.54
N TYR A 335 27.89 -11.85 -10.20
CA TYR A 335 27.82 -10.54 -9.56
C TYR A 335 26.47 -10.32 -8.86
N LEU A 336 25.35 -10.60 -9.53
CA LEU A 336 24.00 -10.42 -8.96
C LEU A 336 23.73 -11.34 -7.76
N SER A 337 24.27 -12.56 -7.80
CA SER A 337 24.25 -13.48 -6.65
C SER A 337 25.11 -12.97 -5.50
N ALA A 338 26.26 -12.35 -5.78
CA ALA A 338 27.10 -11.72 -4.75
C ALA A 338 26.39 -10.54 -4.08
N VAL A 339 25.70 -9.68 -4.84
CA VAL A 339 24.92 -8.55 -4.30
C VAL A 339 23.90 -9.02 -3.26
N SER A 340 23.02 -9.94 -3.64
CA SER A 340 21.99 -10.45 -2.75
C SER A 340 22.57 -11.19 -1.54
N ARG A 341 23.66 -11.94 -1.73
CA ARG A 341 24.39 -12.60 -0.64
C ARG A 341 24.96 -11.59 0.36
N SER A 342 25.58 -10.51 -0.09
CA SER A 342 26.21 -9.52 0.78
C SER A 342 25.20 -8.67 1.53
N VAL A 343 24.10 -8.27 0.87
CA VAL A 343 22.95 -7.64 1.55
C VAL A 343 22.45 -8.54 2.68
N PHE A 344 22.17 -9.81 2.38
CA PHE A 344 21.65 -10.75 3.37
C PHE A 344 22.67 -11.13 4.46
N ALA A 345 23.95 -11.23 4.12
CA ALA A 345 25.03 -11.45 5.08
C ALA A 345 25.13 -10.29 6.08
N SER A 346 24.99 -9.05 5.63
CA SER A 346 24.98 -7.88 6.51
C SER A 346 23.78 -7.89 7.49
N MET A 347 22.64 -8.45 7.07
CA MET A 347 21.50 -8.63 7.96
C MET A 347 21.76 -9.72 9.01
N THR A 348 22.22 -10.88 8.55
CA THR A 348 22.39 -12.06 9.40
C THR A 348 23.59 -12.00 10.32
N ALA A 349 24.54 -11.11 10.06
CA ALA A 349 25.63 -10.78 10.99
C ALA A 349 25.12 -10.15 12.29
N VAL A 350 23.95 -9.49 12.27
CA VAL A 350 23.33 -8.85 13.45
C VAL A 350 22.13 -9.65 13.95
N ASP A 351 21.28 -10.12 13.03
CA ASP A 351 20.09 -10.93 13.34
C ASP A 351 20.11 -12.26 12.57
N PRO A 352 20.58 -13.36 13.19
CA PRO A 352 20.62 -14.69 12.55
C PRO A 352 19.25 -15.21 12.06
N GLN A 353 18.15 -14.63 12.55
CA GLN A 353 16.78 -14.96 12.17
C GLN A 353 16.19 -14.04 11.08
N ALA A 354 16.99 -13.11 10.53
CA ALA A 354 16.56 -12.15 9.53
C ALA A 354 15.90 -12.79 8.31
N ILE A 355 14.81 -12.18 7.86
CA ILE A 355 14.14 -12.39 6.58
C ILE A 355 14.24 -11.08 5.81
N TRP A 356 14.74 -11.16 4.57
CA TRP A 356 14.79 -10.00 3.68
C TRP A 356 13.47 -9.88 2.92
N LEU A 357 12.77 -8.76 3.06
CA LEU A 357 11.64 -8.38 2.21
C LEU A 357 12.14 -7.50 1.06
N MET A 358 11.99 -7.94 -0.19
CA MET A 358 12.51 -7.24 -1.38
C MET A 358 11.36 -6.85 -2.33
N GLN A 359 11.43 -5.68 -2.93
CA GLN A 359 10.51 -5.26 -4.00
C GLN A 359 10.85 -5.96 -5.32
N GLY A 360 9.85 -6.56 -5.97
CA GLY A 360 9.98 -7.16 -7.30
C GLY A 360 9.92 -6.16 -8.47
N TRP A 361 9.72 -4.86 -8.19
CA TRP A 361 9.51 -3.81 -9.22
C TRP A 361 10.63 -3.74 -10.26
N LEU A 362 11.88 -3.92 -9.82
CA LEU A 362 13.04 -3.87 -10.70
C LEU A 362 12.95 -4.86 -11.88
N PHE A 363 12.29 -6.02 -11.69
CA PHE A 363 12.09 -7.01 -12.75
C PHE A 363 11.16 -6.51 -13.86
N PHE A 364 10.17 -5.67 -13.50
CA PHE A 364 9.27 -5.03 -14.45
C PHE A 364 9.91 -3.78 -15.09
N ASN A 365 10.48 -2.90 -14.27
CA ASN A 365 10.96 -1.57 -14.68
C ASN A 365 12.08 -1.64 -15.75
N ASP A 366 12.99 -2.61 -15.65
CA ASP A 366 14.05 -2.83 -16.63
C ASP A 366 14.08 -4.29 -17.09
N ALA A 367 13.02 -4.73 -17.74
CA ALA A 367 12.91 -6.07 -18.32
C ALA A 367 14.00 -6.37 -19.37
N SER A 368 14.67 -5.35 -19.91
CA SER A 368 15.78 -5.52 -20.85
C SER A 368 17.04 -6.07 -20.17
N PHE A 369 17.27 -5.67 -18.92
CA PHE A 369 18.34 -6.14 -18.06
C PHE A 369 17.94 -7.43 -17.32
N TRP A 370 16.78 -7.44 -16.67
CA TRP A 370 16.34 -8.51 -15.78
C TRP A 370 15.74 -9.70 -16.54
N LYS A 371 16.60 -10.45 -17.25
CA LYS A 371 16.22 -11.70 -17.91
C LYS A 371 16.19 -12.87 -16.90
N PRO A 372 15.64 -14.05 -17.28
CA PRO A 372 15.46 -15.15 -16.34
C PRO A 372 16.71 -15.55 -15.55
N ALA A 373 17.90 -15.56 -16.18
CA ALA A 373 19.15 -15.88 -15.51
C ALA A 373 19.54 -14.84 -14.44
N GLN A 374 19.35 -13.54 -14.72
CA GLN A 374 19.65 -12.45 -13.81
C GLN A 374 18.69 -12.43 -12.60
N ILE A 375 17.39 -12.58 -12.86
CA ILE A 375 16.36 -12.69 -11.81
C ILE A 375 16.69 -13.87 -10.89
N LYS A 376 16.92 -15.05 -11.47
CA LYS A 376 17.22 -16.26 -10.71
C LYS A 376 18.50 -16.11 -9.88
N ALA A 377 19.54 -15.49 -10.43
CA ALA A 377 20.80 -15.26 -9.73
C ALA A 377 20.64 -14.37 -8.50
N LEU A 378 19.88 -13.27 -8.62
CA LEU A 378 19.57 -12.38 -7.50
C LEU A 378 18.75 -13.11 -6.43
N LEU A 379 17.70 -13.83 -6.80
CA LEU A 379 16.80 -14.49 -5.85
C LEU A 379 17.46 -15.69 -5.14
N GLN A 380 18.37 -16.39 -5.81
CA GLN A 380 19.06 -17.57 -5.27
C GLN A 380 20.39 -17.26 -4.56
N GLY A 381 20.85 -16.00 -4.55
CA GLY A 381 21.96 -15.60 -3.67
C GLY A 381 21.59 -15.60 -2.18
N VAL A 382 20.30 -15.76 -1.87
CA VAL A 382 19.75 -15.91 -0.51
C VAL A 382 19.14 -17.30 -0.34
N PRO A 383 19.31 -17.97 0.82
CA PRO A 383 18.68 -19.26 1.06
C PRO A 383 17.15 -19.22 0.88
N LEU A 384 16.58 -20.30 0.33
CA LEU A 384 15.13 -20.40 0.12
C LEU A 384 14.36 -20.19 1.42
N GLY A 385 13.33 -19.34 1.37
CA GLY A 385 12.50 -19.00 2.52
C GLY A 385 13.13 -17.98 3.47
N ARG A 386 14.30 -17.43 3.16
CA ARG A 386 14.94 -16.31 3.90
C ARG A 386 14.82 -14.96 3.18
N MET A 387 14.20 -14.95 2.01
CA MET A 387 13.75 -13.77 1.29
C MET A 387 12.25 -13.88 1.04
N ILE A 388 11.49 -12.79 1.18
CA ILE A 388 10.12 -12.67 0.70
C ILE A 388 10.12 -11.62 -0.42
N VAL A 389 9.62 -11.97 -1.60
CA VAL A 389 9.49 -11.03 -2.73
C VAL A 389 8.10 -10.40 -2.71
N LEU A 390 8.02 -9.08 -2.80
CA LEU A 390 6.78 -8.37 -3.09
C LEU A 390 6.58 -8.37 -4.61
N ASP A 391 5.62 -9.13 -5.12
CA ASP A 391 5.18 -9.05 -6.51
C ASP A 391 4.37 -7.76 -6.66
N LEU A 392 5.08 -6.65 -6.88
CA LEU A 392 4.67 -5.33 -6.42
C LEU A 392 3.44 -4.77 -7.15
N PHE A 393 3.24 -5.19 -8.41
CA PHE A 393 2.21 -4.70 -9.34
C PHE A 393 1.39 -5.85 -9.92
N ALA A 394 1.09 -6.85 -9.09
CA ALA A 394 0.59 -8.14 -9.54
C ALA A 394 -0.85 -8.10 -10.07
N GLU A 395 -1.60 -7.02 -9.84
CA GLU A 395 -2.93 -6.83 -10.43
C GLU A 395 -2.89 -6.47 -11.92
N THR A 396 -1.74 -6.06 -12.45
CA THR A 396 -1.56 -5.74 -13.87
C THR A 396 -0.42 -6.57 -14.48
N GLU A 397 0.68 -6.75 -13.74
CA GLU A 397 1.93 -7.39 -14.18
C GLU A 397 2.41 -8.46 -13.18
N PRO A 398 1.69 -9.61 -13.06
CA PRO A 398 2.04 -10.66 -12.10
C PRO A 398 3.32 -11.41 -12.50
N PHE A 399 4.44 -11.10 -11.84
CA PHE A 399 5.74 -11.70 -12.14
C PHE A 399 5.89 -13.12 -11.59
N PHE A 400 5.08 -13.54 -10.62
CA PHE A 400 5.10 -14.93 -10.13
C PHE A 400 4.91 -15.94 -11.28
N SER A 401 4.12 -15.59 -12.29
CA SER A 401 3.79 -16.46 -13.42
C SER A 401 5.00 -16.73 -14.34
N SER A 402 5.81 -15.69 -14.60
CA SER A 402 6.98 -15.73 -15.49
C SER A 402 8.26 -16.21 -14.79
N THR A 403 8.24 -16.32 -13.47
CA THR A 403 9.39 -16.72 -12.63
C THR A 403 9.19 -18.06 -11.92
N GLU A 404 8.21 -18.86 -12.37
CA GLU A 404 7.87 -20.15 -11.76
C GLU A 404 7.66 -20.02 -10.24
N SER A 405 6.89 -19.01 -9.83
CA SER A 405 6.71 -18.63 -8.43
C SER A 405 8.03 -18.21 -7.75
N PHE A 406 8.73 -17.24 -8.35
CA PHE A 406 9.99 -16.66 -7.86
C PHE A 406 11.08 -17.71 -7.56
N TYR A 407 11.18 -18.74 -8.41
CA TYR A 407 12.14 -19.84 -8.32
C TYR A 407 12.23 -20.48 -6.93
N GLY A 408 11.09 -20.55 -6.22
CA GLY A 408 10.97 -21.19 -4.91
C GLY A 408 11.05 -20.24 -3.71
N GLN A 409 11.38 -18.95 -3.89
CA GLN A 409 11.29 -17.98 -2.79
C GLN A 409 9.82 -17.66 -2.47
N PRO A 410 9.44 -17.45 -1.20
CA PRO A 410 8.10 -17.01 -0.85
C PRO A 410 7.83 -15.62 -1.42
N PHE A 411 6.58 -15.38 -1.84
CA PHE A 411 6.17 -14.07 -2.34
C PHE A 411 4.83 -13.60 -1.77
N ILE A 412 4.60 -12.30 -1.85
CA ILE A 412 3.33 -11.65 -1.52
C ILE A 412 2.80 -11.04 -2.82
N TRP A 413 1.57 -11.40 -3.18
CA TRP A 413 0.85 -10.79 -4.30
C TRP A 413 0.38 -9.41 -3.88
N CYS A 414 0.86 -8.34 -4.53
CA CYS A 414 0.52 -6.98 -4.14
C CYS A 414 -0.29 -6.27 -5.22
N MET A 415 -1.29 -5.50 -4.75
CA MET A 415 -1.98 -4.50 -5.56
C MET A 415 -1.25 -3.16 -5.42
N LEU A 416 -0.62 -2.68 -6.49
CA LEU A 416 0.04 -1.35 -6.51
C LEU A 416 -1.01 -0.25 -6.64
N HIS A 417 -1.86 -0.35 -7.66
CA HIS A 417 -3.00 0.51 -7.98
C HIS A 417 -2.69 1.98 -8.27
N ASN A 418 -1.99 2.68 -7.38
CA ASN A 418 -1.77 4.12 -7.47
C ASN A 418 -0.30 4.46 -7.66
N PHE A 419 -0.03 5.32 -8.65
CA PHE A 419 1.27 5.91 -8.90
C PHE A 419 1.24 7.42 -8.62
N GLY A 420 2.23 7.93 -7.91
CA GLY A 420 2.46 9.35 -7.61
C GLY A 420 1.46 10.02 -6.67
N GLY A 421 0.53 9.28 -6.06
CA GLY A 421 -0.60 9.89 -5.35
C GLY A 421 -1.58 10.59 -6.30
N ASN A 422 -1.56 10.25 -7.58
CA ASN A 422 -2.44 10.88 -8.57
C ASN A 422 -3.90 10.58 -8.25
N THR A 423 -4.75 11.60 -8.34
CA THR A 423 -6.22 11.45 -8.23
C THR A 423 -6.82 11.14 -9.60
N GLY A 424 -7.94 10.41 -9.60
CA GLY A 424 -8.59 9.90 -10.81
C GLY A 424 -9.35 8.61 -10.50
N PHE A 425 -10.47 8.37 -11.17
CA PHE A 425 -11.12 7.06 -11.05
C PHE A 425 -10.37 6.03 -11.88
N PHE A 426 -9.88 5.00 -11.20
CA PHE A 426 -9.19 3.87 -11.78
C PHE A 426 -9.37 2.64 -10.90
N GLY A 427 -9.39 1.47 -11.53
CA GLY A 427 -9.29 0.18 -10.88
C GLY A 427 -9.17 -0.93 -11.92
N THR A 428 -8.74 -2.09 -11.49
CA THR A 428 -8.71 -3.35 -12.24
C THR A 428 -9.53 -4.40 -11.49
N VAL A 429 -10.79 -4.07 -11.13
CA VAL A 429 -11.57 -4.83 -10.14
C VAL A 429 -11.69 -6.32 -10.43
N GLU A 430 -11.76 -6.74 -11.70
CA GLU A 430 -11.77 -8.16 -12.06
C GLU A 430 -10.43 -8.84 -11.74
N SER A 431 -9.32 -8.25 -12.15
CA SER A 431 -7.97 -8.76 -11.87
C SER A 431 -7.67 -8.80 -10.36
N ILE A 432 -8.07 -7.76 -9.63
CA ILE A 432 -7.94 -7.72 -8.16
C ILE A 432 -8.76 -8.85 -7.53
N ASN A 433 -9.96 -9.10 -8.05
CA ASN A 433 -10.90 -10.10 -7.50
C ASN A 433 -10.47 -11.56 -7.79
N SER A 434 -9.79 -11.84 -8.90
CA SER A 434 -9.34 -13.20 -9.26
C SER A 434 -7.87 -13.46 -8.93
N GLY A 435 -7.00 -12.47 -9.09
CA GLY A 435 -5.53 -12.58 -9.04
C GLY A 435 -4.97 -13.28 -7.80
N PRO A 436 -5.35 -12.90 -6.57
CA PRO A 436 -4.87 -13.59 -5.36
C PRO A 436 -5.18 -15.09 -5.33
N PHE A 437 -6.33 -15.51 -5.89
CA PHE A 437 -6.75 -16.92 -5.91
C PHE A 437 -6.03 -17.69 -7.01
N GLU A 438 -5.79 -17.06 -8.16
CA GLU A 438 -4.97 -17.63 -9.24
C GLU A 438 -3.52 -17.83 -8.78
N ALA A 439 -2.94 -16.83 -8.13
CA ALA A 439 -1.60 -16.89 -7.56
C ALA A 439 -1.47 -17.97 -6.48
N LEU A 440 -2.49 -18.13 -5.64
CA LEU A 440 -2.49 -19.17 -4.60
C LEU A 440 -2.60 -20.59 -5.19
N ASN A 441 -3.36 -20.76 -6.27
CA ASN A 441 -3.57 -22.05 -6.94
C ASN A 441 -2.55 -22.34 -8.05
N PHE A 442 -1.61 -21.43 -8.31
CA PHE A 442 -0.56 -21.63 -9.29
C PHE A 442 0.28 -22.89 -8.95
N PRO A 443 0.72 -23.69 -9.94
CA PRO A 443 1.51 -24.89 -9.69
C PRO A 443 2.76 -24.58 -8.84
N ASN A 444 2.93 -25.30 -7.73
CA ASN A 444 4.01 -25.09 -6.76
C ASN A 444 4.07 -23.66 -6.18
N SER A 445 2.93 -22.97 -6.09
CA SER A 445 2.87 -21.61 -5.56
C SER A 445 3.57 -21.50 -4.19
N THR A 446 4.41 -20.49 -4.10
CA THR A 446 5.13 -20.06 -2.90
C THR A 446 4.48 -18.82 -2.29
N MET A 447 3.25 -18.50 -2.68
CA MET A 447 2.51 -17.36 -2.16
C MET A 447 2.27 -17.51 -0.65
N VAL A 448 2.76 -16.54 0.13
CA VAL A 448 2.59 -16.50 1.60
C VAL A 448 1.66 -15.39 2.06
N GLY A 449 1.26 -14.49 1.16
CA GLY A 449 0.43 -13.36 1.52
C GLY A 449 -0.15 -12.58 0.36
N VAL A 450 -0.98 -11.61 0.72
CA VAL A 450 -1.46 -10.56 -0.16
C VAL A 450 -1.03 -9.20 0.38
N GLY A 451 -0.99 -8.16 -0.44
CA GLY A 451 -0.55 -6.84 -0.02
C GLY A 451 -1.14 -5.67 -0.80
N MET A 452 -0.98 -4.48 -0.23
CA MET A 452 -1.29 -3.21 -0.90
C MET A 452 -0.03 -2.33 -0.90
N THR A 453 0.41 -1.94 -2.09
CA THR A 453 1.67 -1.23 -2.36
C THR A 453 1.46 0.11 -3.10
N PRO A 454 0.45 0.93 -2.75
CA PRO A 454 0.22 2.19 -3.45
C PRO A 454 1.33 3.19 -3.21
N GLU A 455 1.78 3.89 -4.25
CA GLU A 455 2.73 4.98 -4.08
C GLU A 455 2.13 6.12 -3.26
N GLY A 456 0.84 6.44 -3.47
CA GLY A 456 0.08 7.35 -2.62
C GLY A 456 -1.31 6.81 -2.28
N ILE A 457 -1.81 7.14 -1.10
CA ILE A 457 -3.11 6.70 -0.59
C ILE A 457 -4.12 7.87 -0.57
N GLU A 458 -5.27 7.71 0.10
CA GLU A 458 -6.33 8.73 0.21
C GLU A 458 -7.08 9.02 -1.10
N GLN A 459 -7.08 8.04 -2.02
CA GLN A 459 -7.91 7.99 -3.23
C GLN A 459 -8.56 6.60 -3.40
N ASN A 460 -9.61 6.52 -4.21
CA ASN A 460 -10.33 5.28 -4.58
C ASN A 460 -10.53 4.28 -3.43
N PRO A 461 -11.11 4.70 -2.27
CA PRO A 461 -11.19 3.86 -1.06
C PRO A 461 -11.88 2.50 -1.30
N VAL A 462 -12.77 2.43 -2.28
CA VAL A 462 -13.47 1.21 -2.67
C VAL A 462 -12.52 0.09 -3.14
N ILE A 463 -11.41 0.44 -3.78
CA ILE A 463 -10.45 -0.53 -4.30
C ILE A 463 -9.63 -1.16 -3.17
N TYR A 464 -9.20 -0.34 -2.22
CA TYR A 464 -8.48 -0.80 -1.02
C TYR A 464 -9.38 -1.62 -0.09
N GLU A 465 -10.67 -1.27 0.03
CA GLU A 465 -11.68 -2.04 0.77
C GLU A 465 -11.96 -3.40 0.12
N LEU A 466 -11.96 -3.49 -1.22
CA LEU A 466 -12.06 -4.77 -1.92
C LEU A 466 -10.83 -5.62 -1.62
N MET A 467 -9.63 -5.09 -1.86
CA MET A 467 -8.38 -5.82 -1.70
C MET A 467 -8.16 -6.32 -0.27
N SER A 468 -8.46 -5.50 0.74
CA SER A 468 -8.35 -5.91 2.14
C SER A 468 -9.35 -7.01 2.51
N GLU A 469 -10.55 -7.00 1.92
CA GLU A 469 -11.55 -8.04 2.17
C GLU A 469 -11.13 -9.38 1.57
N LEU A 470 -10.56 -9.39 0.36
CA LEU A 470 -10.10 -10.60 -0.31
C LEU A 470 -9.08 -11.38 0.53
N ALA A 471 -8.29 -10.68 1.36
CA ALA A 471 -7.35 -11.29 2.30
C ALA A 471 -8.01 -12.23 3.34
N TRP A 472 -9.33 -12.17 3.50
CA TRP A 472 -10.11 -12.99 4.44
C TRP A 472 -11.07 -13.94 3.74
N ARG A 473 -11.01 -14.03 2.41
CA ARG A 473 -11.91 -14.87 1.61
C ARG A 473 -11.19 -16.10 1.08
N LYS A 474 -11.98 -17.14 0.77
CA LYS A 474 -11.51 -18.36 0.09
C LYS A 474 -11.86 -18.38 -1.40
N GLU A 475 -12.75 -17.48 -1.81
CA GLU A 475 -13.26 -17.37 -3.17
C GLU A 475 -13.49 -15.89 -3.52
N PRO A 476 -13.40 -15.52 -4.81
CA PRO A 476 -13.76 -14.20 -5.31
C PRO A 476 -15.15 -13.74 -4.88
N VAL A 477 -15.37 -12.42 -4.81
CA VAL A 477 -16.70 -11.85 -4.59
C VAL A 477 -17.48 -11.76 -5.90
N ASN A 478 -18.81 -11.73 -5.81
CA ASN A 478 -19.63 -11.20 -6.89
C ASN A 478 -19.53 -9.67 -6.85
N LEU A 479 -18.77 -9.07 -7.77
CA LEU A 479 -18.45 -7.64 -7.78
C LEU A 479 -19.69 -6.74 -7.79
N SER A 480 -20.70 -7.06 -8.61
CA SER A 480 -21.95 -6.31 -8.69
C SER A 480 -22.69 -6.29 -7.35
N LYS A 481 -22.83 -7.45 -6.70
CA LYS A 481 -23.44 -7.55 -5.37
C LYS A 481 -22.58 -6.85 -4.31
N TRP A 482 -21.28 -7.06 -4.36
CA TRP A 482 -20.34 -6.50 -3.38
C TRP A 482 -20.34 -4.98 -3.37
N VAL A 483 -20.29 -4.36 -4.56
CA VAL A 483 -20.29 -2.90 -4.70
C VAL A 483 -21.66 -2.29 -4.35
N SER A 484 -22.75 -3.00 -4.62
CA SER A 484 -24.08 -2.58 -4.15
C SER A 484 -24.12 -2.49 -2.62
N LEU A 485 -23.59 -3.51 -1.94
CA LEU A 485 -23.49 -3.51 -0.48
C LEU A 485 -22.47 -2.49 0.02
N TYR A 486 -21.47 -2.12 -0.80
CA TYR A 486 -20.51 -1.07 -0.46
C TYR A 486 -21.18 0.29 -0.38
N ALA A 487 -22.00 0.63 -1.38
CA ALA A 487 -22.80 1.85 -1.36
C ALA A 487 -23.69 1.92 -0.11
N VAL A 488 -24.34 0.81 0.25
CA VAL A 488 -25.22 0.75 1.44
C VAL A 488 -24.47 1.06 2.72
N ARG A 489 -23.36 0.35 2.99
CA ARG A 489 -22.59 0.55 4.22
C ARG A 489 -21.86 1.89 4.25
N ARG A 490 -21.38 2.37 3.10
CA ARG A 490 -20.67 3.65 2.99
C ARG A 490 -21.56 4.84 3.31
N TYR A 491 -22.83 4.81 2.91
CA TYR A 491 -23.74 5.95 3.13
C TYR A 491 -24.75 5.74 4.26
N GLY A 492 -24.92 4.50 4.73
CA GLY A 492 -25.98 4.13 5.67
C GLY A 492 -27.37 4.27 5.02
N SER A 493 -27.48 3.98 3.73
CA SER A 493 -28.68 4.19 2.91
C SER A 493 -28.92 3.03 1.98
N THR A 494 -30.16 2.55 1.89
CA THR A 494 -30.57 1.43 1.01
C THR A 494 -31.14 1.90 -0.33
N GLN A 495 -30.88 3.15 -0.73
CA GLN A 495 -31.38 3.68 -2.00
C GLN A 495 -30.76 2.94 -3.18
N GLU A 496 -31.61 2.32 -4.02
CA GLU A 496 -31.17 1.56 -5.19
C GLU A 496 -30.46 2.44 -6.23
N THR A 497 -30.76 3.75 -6.27
CA THR A 497 -30.08 4.72 -7.14
C THR A 497 -28.57 4.74 -6.91
N LEU A 498 -28.12 4.64 -5.65
CA LEU A 498 -26.70 4.60 -5.29
C LEU A 498 -26.07 3.28 -5.66
N ALA A 499 -26.76 2.16 -5.41
CA ALA A 499 -26.28 0.84 -5.81
C ALA A 499 -26.12 0.76 -7.33
N ALA A 500 -27.08 1.29 -8.10
CA ALA A 500 -27.01 1.37 -9.55
C ALA A 500 -25.84 2.24 -10.03
N ALA A 501 -25.62 3.41 -9.41
CA ALA A 501 -24.48 4.27 -9.74
C ALA A 501 -23.14 3.57 -9.51
N TRP A 502 -22.98 2.90 -8.38
CA TRP A 502 -21.76 2.17 -8.05
C TRP A 502 -21.52 0.96 -8.95
N ARG A 503 -22.57 0.24 -9.37
CA ARG A 503 -22.45 -0.81 -10.39
C ARG A 503 -21.96 -0.25 -11.72
N LEU A 504 -22.44 0.92 -12.15
CA LEU A 504 -21.95 1.58 -13.36
C LEU A 504 -20.48 1.95 -13.24
N LEU A 505 -20.07 2.54 -12.11
CA LEU A 505 -18.65 2.87 -11.87
C LEU A 505 -17.77 1.60 -11.88
N PHE A 506 -18.24 0.51 -11.28
CA PHE A 506 -17.54 -0.78 -11.28
C PHE A 506 -17.45 -1.43 -12.65
N ALA A 507 -18.47 -1.28 -13.50
CA ALA A 507 -18.43 -1.80 -14.86
C ALA A 507 -17.59 -0.95 -15.82
N SER A 508 -17.26 0.30 -15.45
CA SER A 508 -16.58 1.28 -16.30
C SER A 508 -15.21 1.69 -15.74
N VAL A 509 -15.14 2.82 -15.03
CA VAL A 509 -13.90 3.46 -14.55
C VAL A 509 -13.05 2.55 -13.66
N TYR A 510 -13.68 1.66 -12.90
CA TYR A 510 -12.99 0.74 -12.00
C TYR A 510 -12.64 -0.62 -12.63
N ASN A 511 -12.99 -0.85 -13.90
CA ASN A 511 -12.69 -2.09 -14.62
C ASN A 511 -11.83 -1.85 -15.86
N CYS A 512 -10.62 -1.33 -15.64
CA CYS A 512 -9.61 -1.29 -16.70
C CYS A 512 -9.16 -2.72 -17.04
N THR A 513 -9.30 -3.09 -18.31
CA THR A 513 -8.85 -4.38 -18.86
C THR A 513 -7.77 -4.20 -19.93
N VAL A 514 -7.27 -2.96 -20.09
CA VAL A 514 -6.18 -2.66 -21.02
C VAL A 514 -4.91 -3.34 -20.51
N PRO A 515 -4.25 -4.20 -21.31
CA PRO A 515 -3.01 -4.85 -20.89
C PRO A 515 -1.92 -3.83 -20.57
N HIS A 516 -1.09 -4.13 -19.57
CA HIS A 516 0.06 -3.31 -19.17
C HIS A 516 -0.27 -1.87 -18.77
N TYR A 517 -1.51 -1.62 -18.33
CA TYR A 517 -1.97 -0.27 -18.00
C TYR A 517 -1.35 0.24 -16.68
N VAL A 518 -0.51 1.26 -16.77
CA VAL A 518 0.06 1.96 -15.62
C VAL A 518 -0.80 3.17 -15.26
N ASN A 519 -1.34 3.21 -14.03
CA ASN A 519 -2.27 4.24 -13.56
C ASN A 519 -1.57 5.57 -13.20
N HIS A 520 -0.95 6.19 -14.19
CA HIS A 520 -0.60 7.60 -14.14
C HIS A 520 -1.76 8.41 -14.71
N ASN A 521 -2.18 9.47 -14.01
CA ASN A 521 -3.19 10.36 -14.60
C ASN A 521 -2.56 11.10 -15.80
N HIS A 522 -2.97 10.73 -17.00
CA HIS A 522 -2.52 11.33 -18.26
C HIS A 522 -3.51 12.32 -18.85
N SER A 523 -4.60 12.63 -18.13
CA SER A 523 -5.64 13.53 -18.64
C SER A 523 -5.08 14.93 -18.95
N PRO A 524 -5.64 15.62 -19.96
CA PRO A 524 -5.26 16.99 -20.28
C PRO A 524 -5.35 17.97 -19.10
N LEU A 525 -6.19 17.68 -18.11
CA LEU A 525 -6.34 18.49 -16.90
C LEU A 525 -5.03 18.63 -16.09
N VAL A 526 -4.25 17.55 -15.98
CA VAL A 526 -3.09 17.49 -15.08
C VAL A 526 -1.75 17.49 -15.81
N ARG A 527 -1.77 17.52 -17.15
CA ARG A 527 -0.57 17.51 -17.99
C ARG A 527 -0.28 18.90 -18.51
N ARG A 528 1.00 19.14 -18.83
CA ARG A 528 1.43 20.39 -19.47
C ARG A 528 0.71 20.53 -20.82
N PRO A 529 -0.01 21.65 -21.08
CA PRO A 529 -0.72 21.83 -22.34
C PRO A 529 0.18 21.69 -23.56
N SER A 530 -0.26 20.93 -24.56
CA SER A 530 0.38 20.77 -25.87
C SER A 530 -0.65 20.27 -26.90
N PHE A 531 -0.34 20.26 -28.19
CA PHE A 531 -1.24 19.71 -29.23
C PHE A 531 -1.12 18.18 -29.41
N HIS A 532 -0.33 17.50 -28.57
CA HIS A 532 -0.04 16.07 -28.69
C HIS A 532 -0.31 15.31 -27.39
N MET A 533 -1.32 15.74 -26.64
CA MET A 533 -1.71 15.10 -25.38
C MET A 533 -2.52 13.82 -25.66
N ASN A 534 -2.32 12.81 -24.82
CA ASN A 534 -3.13 11.59 -24.85
C ASN A 534 -4.50 11.87 -24.22
N ALA A 535 -5.57 11.67 -25.00
CA ALA A 535 -6.96 11.84 -24.61
C ALA A 535 -7.71 10.50 -24.43
N GLY A 536 -7.00 9.37 -24.54
CA GLY A 536 -7.60 8.04 -24.45
C GLY A 536 -8.08 7.69 -23.04
N ILE A 537 -9.23 7.03 -22.99
CA ILE A 537 -9.85 6.43 -21.79
C ILE A 537 -10.27 5.00 -22.11
N TRP A 538 -10.30 4.12 -21.11
CA TRP A 538 -10.62 2.69 -21.28
C TRP A 538 -12.11 2.34 -21.09
N TYR A 539 -12.95 3.35 -20.89
CA TYR A 539 -14.36 3.20 -20.54
C TYR A 539 -15.22 4.18 -21.34
N ASP A 540 -16.54 3.91 -21.44
CA ASP A 540 -17.51 4.83 -22.04
C ASP A 540 -17.85 5.98 -21.07
N PRO A 541 -17.59 7.26 -21.41
CA PRO A 541 -18.00 8.40 -20.60
C PRO A 541 -19.47 8.42 -20.21
N ALA A 542 -20.36 7.85 -21.03
CA ALA A 542 -21.79 7.81 -20.76
C ALA A 542 -22.12 7.08 -19.45
N ASP A 543 -21.38 6.02 -19.11
CA ASP A 543 -21.57 5.29 -17.85
C ASP A 543 -21.19 6.15 -16.64
N LEU A 544 -20.09 6.91 -16.75
CA LEU A 544 -19.69 7.87 -15.72
C LEU A 544 -20.73 8.98 -15.56
N TYR A 545 -21.23 9.56 -16.66
CA TYR A 545 -22.23 10.63 -16.60
C TYR A 545 -23.56 10.13 -16.01
N LYS A 546 -23.95 8.89 -16.33
CA LYS A 546 -25.13 8.26 -15.76
C LYS A 546 -24.96 7.98 -14.27
N ALA A 547 -23.81 7.46 -13.84
CA ALA A 547 -23.49 7.29 -12.43
C ALA A 547 -23.50 8.62 -11.67
N TRP A 548 -22.90 9.66 -12.25
CA TRP A 548 -22.90 11.00 -11.69
C TRP A 548 -24.32 11.56 -11.49
N LYS A 549 -25.18 11.45 -12.51
CA LYS A 549 -26.58 11.86 -12.42
C LYS A 549 -27.32 11.17 -11.27
N LEU A 550 -27.17 9.85 -11.13
CA LEU A 550 -27.80 9.07 -10.06
C LEU A 550 -27.31 9.49 -8.65
N ILE A 551 -26.02 9.82 -8.52
CA ILE A 551 -25.45 10.29 -7.24
C ILE A 551 -25.97 11.70 -6.93
N VAL A 552 -26.04 12.60 -7.92
CA VAL A 552 -26.62 13.94 -7.75
C VAL A 552 -28.11 13.86 -7.36
N GLU A 553 -28.88 12.96 -7.96
CA GLU A 553 -30.30 12.74 -7.61
C GLU A 553 -30.48 12.30 -6.15
N ALA A 554 -29.54 11.53 -5.59
CA ALA A 554 -29.58 11.11 -4.19
C ALA A 554 -29.16 12.21 -3.20
N ALA A 555 -28.49 13.27 -3.68
CA ALA A 555 -27.85 14.27 -2.85
C ALA A 555 -28.74 14.94 -1.80
N PRO A 556 -29.97 15.39 -2.12
CA PRO A 556 -30.82 16.09 -1.14
C PRO A 556 -31.00 15.34 0.20
N SER A 557 -30.99 14.00 0.16
CA SER A 557 -31.17 13.16 1.35
C SER A 557 -29.87 12.78 2.07
N LEU A 558 -28.70 12.99 1.47
CA LEU A 558 -27.42 12.44 1.94
C LEU A 558 -26.30 13.47 2.15
N MET A 559 -26.54 14.76 1.90
CA MET A 559 -25.52 15.80 2.11
C MET A 559 -24.98 15.89 3.55
N SER A 560 -25.70 15.39 4.55
CA SER A 560 -25.20 15.34 5.94
C SER A 560 -24.15 14.25 6.16
N LYS A 561 -24.05 13.26 5.27
CA LYS A 561 -23.09 12.15 5.36
C LYS A 561 -21.76 12.58 4.73
N GLU A 562 -20.68 12.54 5.51
CA GLU A 562 -19.34 12.92 5.04
C GLU A 562 -18.87 12.04 3.87
N THR A 563 -19.05 10.73 3.98
CA THR A 563 -18.67 9.77 2.92
C THR A 563 -19.40 10.03 1.60
N PHE A 564 -20.67 10.45 1.66
CA PHE A 564 -21.44 10.81 0.47
C PHE A 564 -20.94 12.12 -0.16
N ARG A 565 -20.68 13.15 0.66
CA ARG A 565 -20.13 14.42 0.16
C ARG A 565 -18.79 14.23 -0.53
N TYR A 566 -17.89 13.43 0.05
CA TYR A 566 -16.62 13.10 -0.57
C TYR A 566 -16.81 12.47 -1.96
N ASP A 567 -17.64 11.43 -2.06
CA ASP A 567 -17.84 10.73 -3.34
C ASP A 567 -18.56 11.62 -4.37
N LEU A 568 -19.51 12.46 -3.95
CA LEU A 568 -20.15 13.42 -4.84
C LEU A 568 -19.14 14.40 -5.42
N VAL A 569 -18.21 14.92 -4.61
CA VAL A 569 -17.11 15.77 -5.08
C VAL A 569 -16.20 15.01 -6.04
N ASP A 570 -15.76 13.79 -5.69
CA ASP A 570 -14.82 13.04 -6.52
C ASP A 570 -15.40 12.58 -7.87
N VAL A 571 -16.66 12.11 -7.87
CA VAL A 571 -17.37 11.76 -9.12
C VAL A 571 -17.55 12.99 -9.99
N THR A 572 -17.94 14.12 -9.41
CA THR A 572 -18.11 15.37 -10.17
C THR A 572 -16.76 15.86 -10.70
N ARG A 573 -15.68 15.77 -9.91
CA ARG A 573 -14.30 16.06 -10.35
C ARG A 573 -13.90 15.17 -11.54
N GLN A 574 -14.21 13.88 -11.49
CA GLN A 574 -13.93 12.96 -12.60
C GLN A 574 -14.71 13.34 -13.87
N VAL A 575 -15.99 13.72 -13.76
CA VAL A 575 -16.78 14.21 -14.89
C VAL A 575 -16.14 15.46 -15.50
N LEU A 576 -15.74 16.43 -14.67
CA LEU A 576 -15.07 17.64 -15.14
C LEU A 576 -13.72 17.33 -15.82
N GLN A 577 -12.97 16.35 -15.34
CA GLN A 577 -11.73 15.88 -15.99
C GLN A 577 -12.00 15.31 -17.39
N VAL A 578 -13.06 14.52 -17.58
CA VAL A 578 -13.44 13.99 -18.90
C VAL A 578 -13.89 15.13 -19.82
N LEU A 579 -14.66 16.09 -19.32
CA LEU A 579 -15.06 17.27 -20.08
C LEU A 579 -13.86 18.14 -20.48
N THR A 580 -12.86 18.32 -19.61
CA THR A 580 -11.59 18.98 -19.95
C THR A 580 -10.93 18.32 -21.16
N THR A 581 -10.98 16.98 -21.23
CA THR A 581 -10.42 16.21 -22.35
C THR A 581 -11.18 16.48 -23.64
N SER A 582 -12.51 16.53 -23.60
CA SER A 582 -13.35 16.87 -24.76
C SER A 582 -13.07 18.28 -25.28
N PHE A 583 -13.06 19.29 -24.40
CA PHE A 583 -12.77 20.67 -24.81
C PHE A 583 -11.34 20.84 -25.32
N TYR A 584 -10.38 20.09 -24.78
CA TYR A 584 -9.02 20.05 -25.33
C TYR A 584 -9.01 19.56 -26.79
N GLN A 585 -9.76 18.51 -27.11
CA GLN A 585 -9.86 18.00 -28.49
C GLN A 585 -10.50 19.04 -29.41
N ASP A 586 -11.59 19.69 -28.98
CA ASP A 586 -12.25 20.76 -29.74
C ASP A 586 -11.29 21.94 -30.02
N ILE A 587 -10.48 22.33 -29.02
CA ILE A 587 -9.46 23.37 -29.15
C ILE A 587 -8.39 22.96 -30.18
N ALA A 588 -7.89 21.72 -30.10
CA ALA A 588 -6.86 21.23 -31.01
C ALA A 588 -7.38 21.17 -32.46
N ASP A 589 -8.60 20.66 -32.67
CA ASP A 589 -9.24 20.55 -33.97
C ASP A 589 -9.56 21.92 -34.57
N ALA A 590 -10.12 22.84 -33.77
CA ALA A 590 -10.39 24.22 -34.21
C ALA A 590 -9.11 24.96 -34.60
N PHE A 591 -8.04 24.78 -33.82
CA PHE A 591 -6.72 25.34 -34.14
C PHE A 591 -6.18 24.78 -35.46
N GLN A 592 -6.25 23.46 -35.66
CA GLN A 592 -5.79 22.80 -36.89
C GLN A 592 -6.58 23.28 -38.12
N ARG A 593 -7.89 23.47 -37.97
CA ARG A 593 -8.78 24.01 -39.02
C ARG A 593 -8.67 25.53 -39.20
N LYS A 594 -7.89 26.22 -38.37
CA LYS A 594 -7.78 27.69 -38.32
C LYS A 594 -9.14 28.39 -38.10
N ASN A 595 -10.05 27.73 -37.38
CA ASN A 595 -11.36 28.29 -37.04
C ASN A 595 -11.29 29.07 -35.72
N MET A 596 -11.12 30.39 -35.84
CA MET A 596 -10.97 31.27 -34.67
C MET A 596 -12.21 31.27 -33.76
N LEU A 597 -13.42 31.19 -34.33
CA LEU A 597 -14.65 31.25 -33.54
C LEU A 597 -14.77 30.02 -32.63
N GLU A 598 -14.65 28.82 -33.20
CA GLU A 598 -14.69 27.57 -32.43
C GLU A 598 -13.57 27.49 -31.39
N LEU A 599 -12.36 27.94 -31.76
CA LEU A 599 -11.22 27.96 -30.86
C LEU A 599 -11.48 28.84 -29.63
N LEU A 600 -12.01 30.05 -29.84
CA LEU A 600 -12.34 30.97 -28.76
C LEU A 600 -13.52 30.48 -27.92
N THR A 601 -14.50 29.81 -28.53
CA THR A 601 -15.63 29.22 -27.79
C THR A 601 -15.18 28.06 -26.90
N ALA A 602 -14.49 27.06 -27.45
CA ALA A 602 -14.04 25.89 -26.69
C ALA A 602 -12.98 26.27 -25.64
N GLY A 603 -12.01 27.09 -26.03
CA GLY A 603 -10.98 27.62 -25.13
C GLY A 603 -11.57 28.50 -24.03
N GLY A 604 -12.58 29.32 -24.38
CA GLY A 604 -13.29 30.17 -23.44
C GLY A 604 -13.99 29.37 -22.35
N VAL A 605 -14.80 28.37 -22.74
CA VAL A 605 -15.51 27.49 -21.79
C VAL A 605 -14.54 26.72 -20.91
N LEU A 606 -13.47 26.16 -21.48
CA LEU A 606 -12.48 25.42 -20.69
C LEU A 606 -11.82 26.30 -19.63
N VAL A 607 -11.29 27.45 -20.03
CA VAL A 607 -10.43 28.29 -19.17
C VAL A 607 -11.23 29.15 -18.20
N TYR A 608 -12.35 29.73 -18.65
CA TYR A 608 -13.09 30.73 -17.87
C TYR A 608 -14.29 30.16 -17.11
N ASP A 609 -14.81 29.00 -17.52
CA ASP A 609 -15.97 28.38 -16.86
C ASP A 609 -15.57 27.06 -16.16
N LEU A 610 -15.08 26.08 -16.92
CA LEU A 610 -14.92 24.71 -16.43
C LEU A 610 -13.82 24.56 -15.37
N LEU A 611 -12.63 25.12 -15.60
CA LEU A 611 -11.53 25.05 -14.62
C LEU A 611 -11.82 25.85 -13.33
N PRO A 612 -12.40 27.06 -13.38
CA PRO A 612 -12.84 27.76 -12.18
C PRO A 612 -13.92 27.00 -11.39
N GLU A 613 -14.88 26.38 -12.07
CA GLU A 613 -15.91 25.55 -11.43
C GLU A 613 -15.34 24.30 -10.78
N LEU A 614 -14.36 23.65 -11.42
CA LEU A 614 -13.61 22.55 -10.80
C LEU A 614 -12.93 23.02 -9.51
N ASN A 615 -12.25 24.17 -9.52
CA ASN A 615 -11.60 24.71 -8.33
C ASN A 615 -12.64 25.02 -7.22
N ARG A 616 -13.80 25.60 -7.58
CA ARG A 616 -14.90 25.86 -6.65
C ARG A 616 -15.44 24.57 -6.02
N LEU A 617 -15.64 23.53 -6.81
CA LEU A 617 -16.05 22.21 -6.35
C LEU A 617 -15.03 21.62 -5.37
N LEU A 618 -13.76 21.55 -5.76
CA LEU A 618 -12.70 20.99 -4.91
C LEU A 618 -12.55 21.77 -3.59
N SER A 619 -12.81 23.08 -3.62
CA SER A 619 -12.75 23.92 -2.42
C SER A 619 -13.86 23.63 -1.38
N SER A 620 -14.89 22.88 -1.78
CA SER A 620 -16.06 22.60 -0.93
C SER A 620 -15.84 21.46 0.08
N ASP A 621 -14.79 20.65 -0.07
CA ASP A 621 -14.49 19.53 0.81
C ASP A 621 -13.02 19.53 1.24
N ARG A 622 -12.79 19.31 2.54
CA ARG A 622 -11.46 19.38 3.17
C ARG A 622 -10.45 18.38 2.59
N ASN A 623 -10.93 17.26 2.06
CA ASN A 623 -10.08 16.18 1.54
C ASN A 623 -9.44 16.52 0.20
N PHE A 624 -9.88 17.60 -0.47
CA PHE A 624 -9.36 18.06 -1.76
C PHE A 624 -8.61 19.38 -1.67
N LEU A 625 -8.36 19.89 -0.45
CA LEU A 625 -7.66 21.15 -0.23
C LEU A 625 -6.15 20.94 -0.07
N TRP A 626 -5.38 21.63 -0.91
CA TRP A 626 -3.92 21.72 -0.77
C TRP A 626 -3.49 22.33 0.60
N GLY A 627 -4.31 23.22 1.16
CA GLY A 627 -4.00 23.98 2.38
C GLY A 627 -4.16 23.23 3.72
N LEU A 628 -4.91 22.13 3.77
CA LEU A 628 -5.23 21.43 5.03
C LEU A 628 -4.50 20.10 5.20
N GLY A 629 -4.16 19.41 4.11
CA GLY A 629 -3.42 18.13 4.15
C GLY A 629 -1.93 18.22 3.80
N TRP A 630 -1.51 19.21 3.00
CA TRP A 630 -0.15 19.29 2.46
C TRP A 630 0.74 20.38 3.08
N SER A 631 0.17 21.51 3.52
CA SER A 631 0.93 22.67 4.01
C SER A 631 0.64 23.07 5.47
N ARG A 632 -0.34 22.42 6.12
CA ARG A 632 -0.60 22.58 7.56
C ARG A 632 -0.30 21.26 8.26
N PRO A 633 0.91 21.08 8.83
CA PRO A 633 1.00 20.16 9.94
C PRO A 633 -0.01 20.64 10.99
N ASP A 634 -0.74 19.72 11.63
CA ASP A 634 -1.36 20.00 12.94
C ASP A 634 -0.39 20.88 13.72
N PRO A 635 -0.81 22.07 14.21
CA PRO A 635 0.13 23.11 14.61
C PRO A 635 1.14 22.54 15.59
N LEU A 636 2.36 22.33 15.10
CA LEU A 636 3.45 21.81 15.90
C LEU A 636 3.61 22.75 17.09
N PRO A 637 3.84 22.25 18.31
CA PRO A 637 3.89 23.08 19.53
C PRO A 637 4.81 24.31 19.43
N TRP A 638 5.82 24.28 18.55
CA TRP A 638 6.75 25.39 18.32
C TRP A 638 6.18 26.55 17.48
N MET A 639 5.16 26.33 16.63
CA MET A 639 4.50 27.43 15.89
C MET A 639 3.65 28.33 16.81
N LYS A 640 3.29 27.87 18.01
CA LYS A 640 2.62 28.70 19.03
C LYS A 640 3.53 29.76 19.65
N LYS A 641 4.86 29.60 19.59
CA LYS A 641 5.82 30.54 20.21
C LYS A 641 6.14 31.79 19.37
N ARG A 642 5.65 31.90 18.12
CA ARG A 642 5.91 33.07 17.25
C ARG A 642 4.74 34.07 17.15
N ARG A 643 3.66 33.90 17.91
CA ARG A 643 2.51 34.82 17.91
C ARG A 643 2.34 35.67 19.18
N SER A 644 3.32 35.68 20.09
CA SER A 644 3.24 36.44 21.35
C SER A 644 4.27 37.59 21.47
N SER A 645 4.74 38.15 20.36
CA SER A 645 5.61 39.33 20.39
C SER A 645 5.35 40.25 19.20
N THR A 646 4.20 40.93 19.25
CA THR A 646 3.90 42.21 18.58
C THR A 646 2.55 42.66 19.11
N THR A 647 2.56 43.28 20.29
CA THR A 647 1.67 44.39 20.63
C THR A 647 2.40 45.67 20.31
#